data_AF-A0A388QB29-F1
#
_entry.id   AF-A0A388QB29-F1
#
_cell.length_a   1.000
_cell.length_b   1.000
_cell.length_c   1.000
_cell.angle_alpha   90.00
_cell.angle_beta   90.00
_cell.angle_gamma   90.00
#
_symmetry.space_group_name_H-M   'P 1'
#
loop_
_entity.id
_entity.type
_entity.pdbx_description
1 polymer ?
#
loop_
_entity_poly.entity_id
_entity_poly.type
_entity_poly.pdbx_seq_one_letter_code
_entity_poly.pdbx_strand_id
1 'polypeptide(L)'
;MTNQILRRLHALQSLLVAGAIILGACAPAAEPTAVPAAEIAAPATAVVAPAADDAPAKQAEIKPTLAIANASGVEVCEIYLAASKAKEWGAPLALEALPDGGVDLYFPPEPGVYDGAAVDCDGELVEEQAGMDLNSEFIWVIGKQAFARPAAEEAAEAAPAAAAPAPLVVEEVLAAAAARGLVWDTGFRATANGFGFENYGGDFPEGNFTAADAAGFWGDAAICATGSGESCVPKPSAQAWIDAANAAGDGGHCAGFTVAAFRLFDGALDPALLGAASTPQLERSVPVMRRLALDFQMQFLPEIYAATVNGTPLEIVQKLQKEKGPVDIGIYAPDGAGGHSVVGYGLEDLGSNQYKILVYDNNWPGRENYIEVDGTANKWIYSLSATNPKEDSGAWYGDAATQTLNYVPRAAYKPNGTGYTLPFAKAPGALRLARPATAGAAGNTSFSLNTNNAAGANVALLLSTPDGKTVGVGSDGVLHNDIPGATIVRPKGVVQRRPVARKFDPGVKLTVAPIVSVQPPVISVPAAGAYSVAVTGAAAATAELHAVGPGFAFAASGVQAGAGQTAGDAITINPAAGSVNYAPAGAAKPVLTLTTAGADGETVFTLGGVSFEAGQQLTVQVDPIAGTLGLSGTNIGKDNLVLVATKVDNDGAINTFATDGIVLAATGSQVLDFGAWDGSGAMSMGIDADGDGTLESTRELADEPLGAVINDLGSAAQISEGMAASAAYMDDADTASFLAALAVAGFSADEFGRVLQSLNEADFSAAELQAFVVEAGLADDLGLFAAFAHTLGLDAEEFSGLTEALGFDAAALETLNGLMDEQQVLDESAYELARADLDPAEQAEFIAALGLTPDQLGDFLDFSDIDGAELAGLVADLEVDPQELPGLLKDLDLEPEDLGAVLDGLDLQGAAEISLIDGLGLDAADLGDLLDGMNVEGDALGTLLEGLDLDAAELGDVLGNMELQGDELGAVVEGLGLDAAASDALQADVEAGEDSAETGGDEPAAEDTGGG
;
A
#
# COMPACT_ATOMS: atom_id res chain seq x y z
N MET A 1 11.28 24.05 14.75
CA MET A 1 12.31 24.61 15.67
C MET A 1 13.32 25.45 14.87
N THR A 2 12.83 26.49 14.20
CA THR A 2 13.19 26.72 12.77
C THR A 2 14.27 27.80 12.52
N ASN A 3 15.27 27.92 13.42
CA ASN A 3 16.31 28.97 13.31
C ASN A 3 17.75 28.49 13.55
N GLN A 4 17.99 27.16 13.58
CA GLN A 4 19.33 26.57 13.62
C GLN A 4 19.77 25.90 12.31
N ILE A 5 18.82 25.42 11.49
CA ILE A 5 19.11 24.71 10.22
C ILE A 5 19.74 25.67 9.18
N LEU A 6 19.13 26.84 8.95
CA LEU A 6 19.66 27.93 8.11
C LEU A 6 21.05 28.50 8.53
N ARG A 7 21.61 28.06 9.67
CA ARG A 7 22.99 28.39 10.10
C ARG A 7 24.02 27.29 9.85
N ARG A 8 23.61 26.09 9.43
CA ARG A 8 24.54 24.99 9.09
C ARG A 8 24.84 24.91 7.59
N LEU A 9 23.88 25.20 6.70
CA LEU A 9 24.12 25.26 5.25
C LEU A 9 25.20 26.28 4.81
N HIS A 10 25.50 27.30 5.63
CA HIS A 10 26.57 28.27 5.34
C HIS A 10 27.99 27.83 5.78
N ALA A 11 28.18 26.58 6.24
CA ALA A 11 29.46 26.11 6.78
C ALA A 11 30.31 25.25 5.83
N LEU A 12 29.78 24.80 4.68
CA LEU A 12 30.46 23.83 3.80
C LEU A 12 31.27 24.44 2.62
N GLN A 13 31.05 25.70 2.24
CA GLN A 13 31.83 26.36 1.17
C GLN A 13 33.20 26.89 1.65
N SER A 14 34.08 26.04 2.20
CA SER A 14 35.39 26.50 2.70
C SER A 14 36.55 25.49 2.68
N LEU A 15 36.78 24.79 1.56
CA LEU A 15 38.09 24.15 1.27
C LEU A 15 38.43 24.08 -0.24
N LEU A 16 39.34 24.98 -0.69
CA LEU A 16 40.34 24.79 -1.79
C LEU A 16 39.85 24.52 -3.25
N VAL A 17 40.45 25.06 -4.34
CA VAL A 17 41.38 26.20 -4.51
C VAL A 17 41.47 26.71 -5.98
N ALA A 18 41.72 28.02 -6.12
CA ALA A 18 42.37 28.73 -7.26
C ALA A 18 41.72 28.87 -8.66
N GLY A 19 41.44 30.14 -9.06
CA GLY A 19 42.20 30.72 -10.18
C GLY A 19 41.53 31.68 -11.19
N ALA A 20 41.46 33.00 -10.87
CA ALA A 20 41.79 34.15 -11.77
C ALA A 20 41.03 34.36 -13.13
N ILE A 21 40.73 35.56 -13.70
CA ILE A 21 41.02 36.98 -13.40
C ILE A 21 40.11 37.92 -14.28
N ILE A 22 39.35 38.84 -13.65
CA ILE A 22 39.29 40.33 -13.89
C ILE A 22 38.55 41.02 -15.10
N LEU A 23 37.67 41.99 -14.72
CA LEU A 23 37.13 43.23 -15.41
C LEU A 23 36.10 43.13 -16.58
N GLY A 24 35.07 44.00 -16.68
CA GLY A 24 34.57 45.01 -15.71
C GLY A 24 33.53 46.07 -16.22
N ALA A 25 32.70 46.56 -15.28
CA ALA A 25 32.06 47.89 -15.09
C ALA A 25 31.24 48.68 -16.18
N CYS A 26 29.96 48.96 -15.82
CA CYS A 26 29.21 50.26 -15.86
C CYS A 26 28.82 51.01 -17.17
N ALA A 27 27.50 50.95 -17.52
CA ALA A 27 26.46 52.03 -17.57
C ALA A 27 26.72 53.45 -18.22
N PRO A 28 25.74 54.40 -18.37
CA PRO A 28 24.26 54.36 -18.22
C PRO A 28 23.39 55.14 -19.30
N ALA A 29 22.05 55.07 -19.15
CA ALA A 29 20.99 56.11 -19.38
C ALA A 29 20.63 56.70 -20.77
N ALA A 30 19.31 56.76 -21.10
CA ALA A 30 18.49 58.01 -21.19
C ALA A 30 17.08 57.85 -21.86
N GLU A 31 16.06 58.49 -21.26
CA GLU A 31 14.71 58.85 -21.78
C GLU A 31 14.77 60.04 -22.80
N PRO A 32 13.73 60.45 -23.63
CA PRO A 32 12.40 60.93 -23.13
C PRO A 32 11.13 61.09 -24.06
N THR A 33 9.94 61.24 -23.42
CA THR A 33 8.77 62.15 -23.69
C THR A 33 7.85 62.13 -24.96
N ALA A 34 6.56 61.81 -24.73
CA ALA A 34 5.33 62.68 -24.83
C ALA A 34 4.61 63.13 -26.16
N VAL A 35 3.33 62.66 -26.37
CA VAL A 35 1.98 63.28 -26.76
C VAL A 35 1.89 64.43 -27.85
N PRO A 36 0.77 64.77 -28.58
CA PRO A 36 -0.68 64.49 -28.33
C PRO A 36 -1.75 64.36 -29.49
N ALA A 37 -2.93 63.80 -29.11
CA ALA A 37 -4.37 64.10 -29.39
C ALA A 37 -4.97 64.65 -30.73
N ALA A 38 -6.19 64.16 -31.09
CA ALA A 38 -7.40 64.96 -31.48
C ALA A 38 -8.71 64.12 -31.71
N GLU A 39 -9.89 64.65 -31.31
CA GLU A 39 -11.27 64.14 -31.54
C GLU A 39 -11.88 64.54 -32.91
N ILE A 40 -13.02 63.92 -33.35
CA ILE A 40 -14.24 64.58 -33.93
C ILE A 40 -15.53 63.73 -33.65
N ALA A 41 -16.71 64.35 -33.55
CA ALA A 41 -18.00 63.81 -33.08
C ALA A 41 -19.09 63.45 -34.16
N ALA A 42 -20.29 63.06 -33.68
CA ALA A 42 -21.52 62.53 -34.33
C ALA A 42 -22.42 63.61 -35.05
N PRO A 43 -23.78 63.52 -35.33
CA PRO A 43 -24.85 62.52 -35.00
C PRO A 43 -26.05 62.32 -36.03
N ALA A 44 -27.18 61.73 -35.55
CA ALA A 44 -28.60 61.77 -36.04
C ALA A 44 -29.05 60.76 -37.16
N THR A 45 -30.31 60.27 -37.29
CA THR A 45 -31.65 60.60 -36.72
C THR A 45 -32.64 59.38 -36.76
N ALA A 46 -33.87 59.48 -36.20
CA ALA A 46 -34.80 58.34 -35.91
C ALA A 46 -36.24 58.41 -36.49
N VAL A 47 -36.99 57.29 -36.48
CA VAL A 47 -38.47 57.09 -36.65
C VAL A 47 -38.85 55.73 -35.98
N VAL A 48 -39.63 55.55 -34.87
CA VAL A 48 -41.07 55.76 -34.55
C VAL A 48 -42.04 54.76 -35.25
N ALA A 49 -43.07 54.08 -34.69
CA ALA A 49 -43.56 53.58 -33.35
C ALA A 49 -44.92 52.80 -33.63
N PRO A 50 -45.89 52.46 -32.72
CA PRO A 50 -45.95 52.22 -31.25
C PRO A 50 -46.84 50.99 -30.76
N ALA A 51 -46.94 50.78 -29.44
CA ALA A 51 -48.16 50.48 -28.60
C ALA A 51 -48.65 49.05 -28.15
N ALA A 52 -48.96 49.02 -26.83
CA ALA A 52 -49.94 48.23 -26.04
C ALA A 52 -49.59 46.82 -25.47
N ASP A 53 -49.82 46.49 -24.17
CA ASP A 53 -49.96 47.28 -22.92
C ASP A 53 -49.82 46.34 -21.67
N ASP A 54 -49.31 46.89 -20.56
CA ASP A 54 -49.36 46.48 -19.12
C ASP A 54 -49.09 45.02 -18.63
N ALA A 55 -47.92 44.84 -17.96
CA ALA A 55 -47.74 44.17 -16.64
C ALA A 55 -46.25 44.21 -16.19
N PRO A 56 -45.95 43.89 -14.92
CA PRO A 56 -45.93 44.78 -13.75
C PRO A 56 -44.64 45.64 -13.66
N ALA A 57 -44.45 46.37 -12.54
CA ALA A 57 -43.26 47.21 -12.33
C ALA A 57 -41.96 46.38 -12.40
N LYS A 58 -40.98 46.86 -13.18
CA LYS A 58 -39.65 46.24 -13.27
C LYS A 58 -39.00 46.16 -11.88
N GLN A 59 -38.66 44.96 -11.46
CA GLN A 59 -37.61 44.74 -10.46
C GLN A 59 -36.34 45.47 -10.92
N ALA A 60 -35.58 46.01 -9.97
CA ALA A 60 -34.20 46.36 -10.25
C ALA A 60 -33.43 45.04 -10.46
N GLU A 61 -33.04 44.79 -11.70
CA GLU A 61 -32.25 43.64 -12.12
C GLU A 61 -30.89 43.73 -11.39
N ILE A 62 -30.75 43.00 -10.28
CA ILE A 62 -29.47 42.85 -9.59
C ILE A 62 -28.58 42.10 -10.57
N LYS A 63 -27.57 42.79 -11.10
CA LYS A 63 -26.61 42.16 -12.00
C LYS A 63 -25.87 41.07 -11.22
N PRO A 64 -25.67 39.88 -11.80
CA PRO A 64 -24.79 38.90 -11.21
C PRO A 64 -23.41 39.54 -11.01
N THR A 65 -22.85 39.39 -9.82
CA THR A 65 -21.62 40.08 -9.40
C THR A 65 -20.79 39.12 -8.57
N LEU A 66 -19.53 38.96 -8.96
CA LEU A 66 -18.53 38.22 -8.21
C LEU A 66 -17.56 39.23 -7.58
N ALA A 67 -17.59 39.36 -6.26
CA ALA A 67 -16.55 40.06 -5.52
C ALA A 67 -15.41 39.09 -5.25
N ILE A 68 -14.19 39.47 -5.61
CA ILE A 68 -12.97 38.68 -5.42
C ILE A 68 -12.09 39.42 -4.43
N ALA A 69 -11.68 38.77 -3.35
CA ALA A 69 -10.77 39.34 -2.36
C ALA A 69 -9.59 38.39 -2.13
N ASN A 70 -8.36 38.85 -2.36
CA ASN A 70 -7.18 38.07 -2.05
C ASN A 70 -6.83 38.22 -0.56
N ALA A 71 -6.74 37.08 0.14
CA ALA A 71 -6.30 36.94 1.51
C ALA A 71 -5.42 35.69 1.68
N SER A 72 -4.71 35.30 0.62
CA SER A 72 -3.95 34.04 0.51
C SER A 72 -2.47 34.16 0.87
N GLY A 73 -1.95 35.37 1.09
CA GLY A 73 -0.53 35.58 1.42
C GLY A 73 0.41 35.68 0.21
N VAL A 74 -0.07 35.45 -1.01
CA VAL A 74 0.67 35.59 -2.28
C VAL A 74 -0.09 36.49 -3.27
N GLU A 75 0.56 36.95 -4.34
CA GLU A 75 -0.06 37.80 -5.38
C GLU A 75 -0.70 36.93 -6.48
N VAL A 76 -1.97 37.20 -6.81
CA VAL A 76 -2.72 36.46 -7.84
C VAL A 76 -2.62 37.22 -9.16
N CYS A 77 -1.98 36.65 -10.19
CA CYS A 77 -1.79 37.32 -11.48
C CYS A 77 -2.88 36.97 -12.51
N GLU A 78 -3.45 35.77 -12.49
CA GLU A 78 -4.52 35.37 -13.42
C GLU A 78 -5.72 34.76 -12.68
N ILE A 79 -6.92 34.89 -13.26
CA ILE A 79 -8.14 34.28 -12.73
C ILE A 79 -8.94 33.70 -13.88
N TYR A 80 -9.19 32.39 -13.87
CA TYR A 80 -10.00 31.67 -14.83
C TYR A 80 -11.41 31.46 -14.31
N LEU A 81 -12.37 31.33 -15.23
CA LEU A 81 -13.78 31.24 -14.89
C LEU A 81 -14.57 30.48 -15.97
N ALA A 82 -14.95 29.24 -15.67
CA ALA A 82 -15.62 28.33 -16.59
C ALA A 82 -17.01 27.99 -16.06
N ALA A 83 -18.00 27.78 -16.94
CA ALA A 83 -19.28 27.22 -16.50
C ALA A 83 -19.04 25.80 -15.96
N SER A 84 -19.67 25.39 -14.85
CA SER A 84 -19.25 24.15 -14.14
C SER A 84 -19.36 22.84 -14.94
N LYS A 85 -20.01 22.87 -16.11
CA LYS A 85 -20.14 21.75 -17.07
C LYS A 85 -19.17 21.82 -18.26
N ALA A 86 -18.31 22.83 -18.33
CA ALA A 86 -17.23 22.91 -19.29
C ALA A 86 -16.11 21.92 -18.92
N LYS A 87 -15.36 21.48 -19.93
CA LYS A 87 -14.22 20.54 -19.80
C LYS A 87 -12.85 21.23 -19.77
N GLU A 88 -12.83 22.53 -20.04
CA GLU A 88 -11.65 23.38 -20.24
C GLU A 88 -11.89 24.70 -19.50
N TRP A 89 -10.84 25.33 -18.99
CA TRP A 89 -10.92 26.59 -18.24
C TRP A 89 -11.09 27.81 -19.14
N GLY A 90 -10.60 27.75 -20.37
CA GLY A 90 -10.66 28.85 -21.34
C GLY A 90 -9.62 29.93 -21.09
N ALA A 91 -9.92 31.18 -21.46
CA ALA A 91 -9.01 32.31 -21.27
C ALA A 91 -9.24 32.99 -19.92
N PRO A 92 -8.19 33.52 -19.25
CA PRO A 92 -8.34 34.20 -17.97
C PRO A 92 -9.13 35.51 -18.12
N LEU A 93 -9.70 35.95 -17.00
CA LEU A 93 -10.35 37.25 -16.86
C LEU A 93 -9.33 38.38 -17.06
N ALA A 94 -9.75 39.42 -17.78
CA ALA A 94 -8.97 40.64 -17.95
C ALA A 94 -9.05 41.53 -16.70
N LEU A 95 -8.35 41.14 -15.63
CA LEU A 95 -8.18 41.87 -14.37
C LEU A 95 -6.73 42.39 -14.25
N GLU A 96 -6.49 43.34 -13.34
CA GLU A 96 -5.12 43.67 -12.89
C GLU A 96 -4.72 42.69 -11.77
N ALA A 97 -3.42 42.39 -11.62
CA ALA A 97 -2.94 41.48 -10.59
C ALA A 97 -3.40 41.90 -9.18
N LEU A 98 -3.83 40.92 -8.38
CA LEU A 98 -4.45 41.07 -7.07
C LEU A 98 -3.43 40.76 -5.97
N PRO A 99 -2.81 41.77 -5.33
CA PRO A 99 -1.89 41.55 -4.21
C PRO A 99 -2.64 41.06 -2.96
N ASP A 100 -1.92 40.47 -2.00
CA ASP A 100 -2.51 40.05 -0.72
C ASP A 100 -3.20 41.22 0.01
N GLY A 101 -4.43 40.98 0.47
CA GLY A 101 -5.34 42.01 1.00
C GLY A 101 -6.10 42.84 -0.07
N GLY A 102 -5.88 42.57 -1.36
CA GLY A 102 -6.55 43.23 -2.49
C GLY A 102 -8.01 42.78 -2.68
N VAL A 103 -8.82 43.60 -3.36
CA VAL A 103 -10.23 43.31 -3.67
C VAL A 103 -10.61 43.88 -5.04
N ASP A 104 -11.30 43.09 -5.86
CA ASP A 104 -11.87 43.51 -7.16
C ASP A 104 -13.31 42.97 -7.36
N LEU A 105 -13.99 43.43 -8.41
CA LEU A 105 -15.40 43.16 -8.73
C LEU A 105 -15.60 42.78 -10.19
N TYR A 106 -15.87 41.49 -10.42
CA TYR A 106 -16.20 40.93 -11.73
C TYR A 106 -17.72 40.84 -11.96
N PHE A 107 -18.13 40.98 -13.23
CA PHE A 107 -19.52 40.84 -13.66
C PHE A 107 -19.59 39.80 -14.79
N PRO A 108 -20.06 38.56 -14.53
CA PRO A 108 -20.13 37.52 -15.55
C PRO A 108 -21.10 37.89 -16.69
N PRO A 109 -20.85 37.39 -17.91
CA PRO A 109 -21.66 37.73 -19.08
C PRO A 109 -23.08 37.12 -19.04
N GLU A 110 -23.25 35.97 -18.38
CA GLU A 110 -24.55 35.30 -18.19
C GLU A 110 -24.67 34.78 -16.74
N PRO A 111 -25.88 34.75 -16.14
CA PRO A 111 -26.12 34.08 -14.85
C PRO A 111 -26.01 32.56 -14.98
N GLY A 112 -25.38 31.89 -14.01
CA GLY A 112 -25.20 30.44 -14.04
C GLY A 112 -24.38 29.93 -12.86
N VAL A 113 -24.10 28.62 -12.86
CA VAL A 113 -23.13 28.01 -11.93
C VAL A 113 -21.79 27.90 -12.65
N TYR A 114 -20.76 28.43 -12.00
CA TYR A 114 -19.41 28.54 -12.53
C TYR A 114 -18.41 27.95 -11.55
N ASP A 115 -17.30 27.47 -12.09
CA ASP A 115 -16.10 27.15 -11.32
C ASP A 115 -15.04 28.20 -11.68
N GLY A 116 -14.18 28.54 -10.75
CA GLY A 116 -13.12 29.54 -10.93
C GLY A 116 -11.77 28.99 -10.47
N ALA A 117 -10.69 29.40 -11.12
CA ALA A 117 -9.33 29.12 -10.69
C ALA A 117 -8.56 30.45 -10.57
N ALA A 118 -7.77 30.64 -9.53
CA ALA A 118 -6.87 31.77 -9.35
C ALA A 118 -5.44 31.26 -9.49
N VAL A 119 -4.59 31.93 -10.25
CA VAL A 119 -3.22 31.51 -10.56
C VAL A 119 -2.27 32.65 -10.21
N ASP A 120 -1.11 32.34 -9.65
CA ASP A 120 -0.15 33.35 -9.21
C ASP A 120 0.70 33.86 -10.38
N CYS A 121 1.75 34.59 -10.04
CA CYS A 121 2.61 35.24 -11.04
C CYS A 121 3.72 34.34 -11.58
N ASP A 122 3.93 33.15 -10.99
CA ASP A 122 4.87 32.13 -11.46
C ASP A 122 4.15 31.02 -12.27
N GLY A 123 2.80 31.02 -12.26
CA GLY A 123 1.94 30.14 -13.06
C GLY A 123 1.39 28.97 -12.26
N GLU A 124 1.56 28.98 -10.95
CA GLU A 124 1.07 27.96 -10.04
C GLU A 124 -0.40 28.20 -9.70
N LEU A 125 -1.14 27.11 -9.53
CA LEU A 125 -2.54 27.18 -9.13
C LEU A 125 -2.61 27.72 -7.70
N VAL A 126 -3.10 28.95 -7.55
CA VAL A 126 -3.43 29.45 -6.22
C VAL A 126 -4.80 29.03 -5.75
N GLU A 127 -5.94 29.15 -6.44
CA GLU A 127 -7.23 28.70 -5.86
C GLU A 127 -8.27 28.20 -6.85
N GLU A 128 -8.70 26.94 -6.76
CA GLU A 128 -9.96 26.49 -7.35
C GLU A 128 -11.18 26.62 -6.42
N GLN A 129 -12.25 27.17 -6.97
CA GLN A 129 -13.56 27.30 -6.33
C GLN A 129 -14.64 26.77 -7.27
N ALA A 130 -15.05 25.52 -7.05
CA ALA A 130 -16.18 24.91 -7.75
C ALA A 130 -17.54 25.43 -7.22
N GLY A 131 -18.56 25.38 -8.07
CA GLY A 131 -19.97 25.54 -7.70
C GLY A 131 -20.43 26.96 -7.36
N MET A 132 -19.74 28.01 -7.83
CA MET A 132 -20.15 29.40 -7.63
C MET A 132 -21.49 29.69 -8.32
N ASP A 133 -22.54 29.82 -7.52
CA ASP A 133 -23.86 30.25 -8.01
C ASP A 133 -23.87 31.75 -8.29
N LEU A 134 -23.47 32.11 -9.51
CA LEU A 134 -23.48 33.47 -10.04
C LEU A 134 -24.87 33.86 -10.61
N ASN A 135 -25.97 33.27 -10.12
CA ASN A 135 -27.31 33.83 -10.35
C ASN A 135 -27.59 35.08 -9.49
N SER A 136 -26.71 35.44 -8.54
CA SER A 136 -26.82 36.66 -7.72
C SER A 136 -25.46 37.27 -7.34
N GLU A 137 -25.29 37.70 -6.09
CA GLU A 137 -24.04 38.29 -5.56
C GLU A 137 -23.25 37.21 -4.82
N PHE A 138 -22.06 36.88 -5.34
CA PHE A 138 -21.14 35.89 -4.77
C PHE A 138 -19.86 36.58 -4.29
N ILE A 139 -19.31 36.15 -3.15
CA ILE A 139 -18.06 36.70 -2.60
C ILE A 139 -17.06 35.56 -2.46
N TRP A 140 -16.06 35.56 -3.32
CA TRP A 140 -14.92 34.66 -3.30
C TRP A 140 -13.75 35.33 -2.59
N VAL A 141 -13.21 34.71 -1.55
CA VAL A 141 -12.13 35.28 -0.72
C VAL A 141 -10.90 34.38 -0.83
N ILE A 142 -10.21 34.45 -1.97
CA ILE A 142 -9.04 33.62 -2.31
C ILE A 142 -8.08 33.54 -1.11
N GLY A 143 -7.86 32.33 -0.58
CA GLY A 143 -7.13 32.02 0.66
C GLY A 143 -8.02 31.66 1.85
N LYS A 144 -9.35 31.75 1.73
CA LYS A 144 -10.35 31.51 2.79
C LYS A 144 -11.67 31.03 2.17
N GLN A 145 -12.43 30.19 2.90
CA GLN A 145 -13.74 29.74 2.41
C GLN A 145 -14.66 30.91 2.01
N ALA A 146 -15.20 30.83 0.79
CA ALA A 146 -16.15 31.77 0.23
C ALA A 146 -17.54 31.68 0.90
N PHE A 147 -18.34 32.75 0.78
CA PHE A 147 -19.71 32.79 1.31
C PHE A 147 -20.72 33.11 0.20
N ALA A 148 -21.57 32.13 -0.14
CA ALA A 148 -22.77 32.38 -0.93
C ALA A 148 -23.82 33.12 -0.08
N ARG A 149 -24.32 34.28 -0.54
CA ARG A 149 -25.47 34.94 0.10
C ARG A 149 -26.76 34.48 -0.58
N PRO A 150 -27.72 33.86 0.12
CA PRO A 150 -28.96 33.41 -0.52
C PRO A 150 -29.77 34.61 -1.05
N ALA A 151 -30.39 34.41 -2.21
CA ALA A 151 -31.32 35.38 -2.79
C ALA A 151 -32.49 35.63 -1.82
N ALA A 152 -32.62 36.86 -1.32
CA ALA A 152 -33.64 37.20 -0.33
C ALA A 152 -35.04 37.25 -0.95
N GLU A 153 -35.93 36.36 -0.52
CA GLU A 153 -37.38 36.48 -0.81
C GLU A 153 -37.95 37.60 0.08
N GLU A 154 -38.33 38.73 -0.54
CA GLU A 154 -38.50 40.00 0.16
C GLU A 154 -39.85 40.14 0.90
N ALA A 155 -39.80 40.46 2.21
CA ALA A 155 -40.94 40.92 2.98
C ALA A 155 -40.93 42.46 3.08
N ALA A 156 -41.95 43.11 2.52
CA ALA A 156 -41.95 44.56 2.30
C ALA A 156 -42.52 45.40 3.46
N GLU A 157 -41.79 46.45 3.88
CA GLU A 157 -42.36 47.77 4.23
C GLU A 157 -41.30 48.90 4.12
N ALA A 158 -41.70 50.17 3.98
CA ALA A 158 -40.90 51.16 3.25
C ALA A 158 -40.43 52.44 4.00
N ALA A 159 -39.23 52.88 3.63
CA ALA A 159 -38.70 54.27 3.61
C ALA A 159 -38.32 54.98 4.95
N PRO A 160 -37.43 56.01 4.93
CA PRO A 160 -36.77 56.66 3.79
C PRO A 160 -35.22 56.62 3.79
N ALA A 161 -34.62 56.96 2.63
CA ALA A 161 -33.18 56.90 2.39
C ALA A 161 -32.35 58.01 3.07
N ALA A 162 -31.21 57.61 3.67
CA ALA A 162 -30.04 58.47 3.89
C ALA A 162 -28.77 57.61 4.11
N ALA A 163 -27.67 58.00 3.44
CA ALA A 163 -26.36 57.35 3.41
C ALA A 163 -26.30 55.95 2.76
N ALA A 164 -25.25 55.72 1.97
CA ALA A 164 -24.88 54.39 1.50
C ALA A 164 -24.40 53.54 2.69
N PRO A 165 -24.64 52.22 2.72
CA PRO A 165 -24.02 51.36 3.71
C PRO A 165 -22.49 51.43 3.56
N ALA A 166 -21.79 51.46 4.70
CA ALA A 166 -20.35 51.27 4.72
C ALA A 166 -20.02 49.83 4.25
N PRO A 167 -18.82 49.58 3.71
CA PRO A 167 -18.40 48.21 3.41
C PRO A 167 -18.47 47.34 4.67
N LEU A 168 -18.92 46.10 4.50
CA LEU A 168 -19.04 45.12 5.59
C LEU A 168 -17.67 44.88 6.22
N VAL A 169 -17.58 45.08 7.54
CA VAL A 169 -16.34 44.86 8.28
C VAL A 169 -16.22 43.38 8.62
N VAL A 170 -15.17 42.73 8.12
CA VAL A 170 -14.95 41.28 8.21
C VAL A 170 -15.05 40.75 9.65
N GLU A 171 -14.63 41.54 10.65
CA GLU A 171 -14.72 41.18 12.08
C GLU A 171 -16.17 40.96 12.58
N GLU A 172 -17.17 41.73 12.12
CA GLU A 172 -18.57 41.54 12.54
C GLU A 172 -19.20 40.28 11.92
N VAL A 173 -18.77 39.89 10.72
CA VAL A 173 -19.22 38.65 10.05
C VAL A 173 -18.63 37.42 10.75
N LEU A 174 -17.36 37.47 11.12
CA LEU A 174 -16.68 36.42 11.89
C LEU A 174 -17.29 36.26 13.29
N ALA A 175 -17.58 37.37 13.99
CA ALA A 175 -18.24 37.35 15.30
C ALA A 175 -19.68 36.77 15.24
N ALA A 176 -20.39 36.97 14.12
CA ALA A 176 -21.71 36.38 13.88
C ALA A 176 -21.67 34.94 13.35
N ALA A 177 -20.50 34.44 12.90
CA ALA A 177 -20.27 33.04 12.62
C ALA A 177 -19.98 32.24 13.90
N ALA A 178 -19.13 32.78 14.77
CA ALA A 178 -18.79 32.20 16.08
C ALA A 178 -19.96 32.14 17.11
N ALA A 179 -21.16 32.60 16.73
CA ALA A 179 -22.37 32.58 17.55
C ALA A 179 -23.50 31.69 16.98
N ARG A 180 -23.19 30.81 16.01
CA ARG A 180 -24.15 29.91 15.35
C ARG A 180 -24.38 28.62 16.15
N GLY A 181 -25.40 27.84 15.76
CA GLY A 181 -26.08 26.88 16.62
C GLY A 181 -25.32 25.58 16.88
N LEU A 182 -24.30 25.61 17.74
CA LEU A 182 -23.66 24.41 18.28
C LEU A 182 -24.72 23.46 18.89
N VAL A 183 -24.89 22.29 18.28
CA VAL A 183 -25.90 21.30 18.68
C VAL A 183 -25.39 20.45 19.84
N TRP A 184 -24.11 20.06 19.76
CA TRP A 184 -23.35 19.42 20.83
C TRP A 184 -21.84 19.54 20.58
N ASP A 185 -21.08 19.51 21.67
CA ASP A 185 -19.62 19.48 21.75
C ASP A 185 -19.27 18.59 22.95
N THR A 186 -18.24 17.75 22.78
CA THR A 186 -17.80 16.77 23.78
C THR A 186 -16.70 17.28 24.69
N GLY A 187 -16.07 18.40 24.33
CA GLY A 187 -14.86 18.92 24.97
C GLY A 187 -13.55 18.34 24.44
N PHE A 188 -13.60 17.37 23.50
CA PHE A 188 -12.41 16.92 22.76
C PHE A 188 -11.93 18.04 21.82
N ARG A 189 -10.62 18.20 21.66
CA ARG A 189 -9.98 19.17 20.74
C ARG A 189 -8.79 18.54 20.04
N ALA A 190 -8.70 18.67 18.72
CA ALA A 190 -7.57 18.16 17.94
C ALA A 190 -6.21 18.60 18.51
N THR A 191 -6.06 19.89 18.84
CA THR A 191 -4.84 20.50 19.40
C THR A 191 -4.44 20.03 20.80
N ALA A 192 -5.33 19.36 21.55
CA ALA A 192 -5.08 18.96 22.93
C ALA A 192 -5.27 17.46 23.20
N ASN A 193 -5.94 16.75 22.28
CA ASN A 193 -6.34 15.35 22.43
C ASN A 193 -6.05 14.49 21.18
N GLY A 194 -5.69 15.10 20.06
CA GLY A 194 -5.10 14.41 18.92
C GLY A 194 -3.60 14.16 19.11
N PHE A 195 -3.05 13.27 18.29
CA PHE A 195 -1.61 12.99 18.23
C PHE A 195 -0.83 14.16 17.61
N GLY A 196 0.47 14.22 17.89
CA GLY A 196 1.39 15.24 17.37
C GLY A 196 1.98 14.93 15.99
N PHE A 197 1.97 13.65 15.60
CA PHE A 197 2.42 13.11 14.32
C PHE A 197 1.24 12.46 13.57
N GLU A 198 1.46 12.16 12.30
CA GLU A 198 0.41 11.69 11.39
C GLU A 198 0.35 10.18 11.20
N ASN A 199 -0.67 9.73 10.46
CA ASN A 199 -0.82 8.36 10.03
C ASN A 199 0.34 7.87 9.13
N TYR A 200 0.66 6.59 9.21
CA TYR A 200 1.77 5.94 8.51
C TYR A 200 1.35 4.54 8.01
N GLY A 201 2.06 4.03 6.99
CA GLY A 201 1.80 2.75 6.32
C GLY A 201 2.59 1.57 6.88
N GLY A 202 2.91 0.60 6.01
CA GLY A 202 3.64 -0.64 6.32
C GLY A 202 5.16 -0.47 6.49
N ASP A 203 5.69 0.69 6.06
CA ASP A 203 7.10 1.13 6.10
C ASP A 203 7.77 1.14 7.50
N PHE A 204 7.10 0.64 8.54
CA PHE A 204 7.55 0.55 9.93
C PHE A 204 7.22 -0.82 10.53
N PRO A 205 7.85 -1.93 10.08
CA PRO A 205 7.57 -3.28 10.56
C PRO A 205 7.85 -3.46 12.06
N GLU A 206 8.76 -2.68 12.65
CA GLU A 206 8.98 -2.62 14.10
C GLU A 206 7.78 -2.02 14.86
N GLY A 207 6.88 -1.34 14.14
CA GLY A 207 5.60 -0.82 14.61
C GLY A 207 4.47 -1.84 14.65
N ASN A 208 4.65 -3.05 14.10
CA ASN A 208 3.65 -4.11 14.08
C ASN A 208 3.37 -4.68 15.48
N PHE A 209 2.09 -4.88 15.81
CA PHE A 209 1.74 -5.40 17.15
C PHE A 209 2.10 -6.89 17.26
N THR A 210 2.63 -7.30 18.41
CA THR A 210 3.17 -8.66 18.58
C THR A 210 2.22 -9.57 19.35
N ALA A 211 2.62 -10.84 19.47
CA ALA A 211 2.00 -11.81 20.39
C ALA A 211 1.86 -11.28 21.83
N ALA A 212 2.82 -10.49 22.32
CA ALA A 212 2.77 -9.88 23.66
C ALA A 212 1.66 -8.84 23.79
N ASP A 213 1.45 -8.00 22.77
CA ASP A 213 0.39 -6.98 22.71
C ASP A 213 -1.00 -7.63 22.63
N ALA A 214 -1.14 -8.65 21.77
CA ALA A 214 -2.34 -9.46 21.66
C ALA A 214 -2.65 -10.18 23.00
N ALA A 215 -1.63 -10.75 23.66
CA ALA A 215 -1.76 -11.40 24.97
C ALA A 215 -2.16 -10.38 26.06
N GLY A 216 -1.64 -9.15 26.00
CA GLY A 216 -2.05 -8.06 26.88
C GLY A 216 -3.53 -7.66 26.73
N PHE A 217 -4.11 -7.86 25.54
CA PHE A 217 -5.49 -7.47 25.22
C PHE A 217 -6.53 -8.59 25.42
N TRP A 218 -6.26 -9.81 24.94
CA TRP A 218 -7.16 -10.97 25.06
C TRP A 218 -6.79 -11.94 26.20
N GLY A 219 -5.59 -11.82 26.77
CA GLY A 219 -5.06 -12.62 27.88
C GLY A 219 -4.13 -13.75 27.41
N ASP A 220 -3.05 -14.01 28.16
CA ASP A 220 -1.99 -14.98 27.81
C ASP A 220 -2.55 -16.34 27.36
N ALA A 221 -3.50 -16.91 28.11
CA ALA A 221 -4.08 -18.23 27.81
C ALA A 221 -4.87 -18.31 26.49
N ALA A 222 -5.25 -17.16 25.91
CA ALA A 222 -5.84 -17.09 24.58
C ALA A 222 -4.77 -17.14 23.48
N ILE A 223 -3.69 -16.34 23.63
CA ILE A 223 -2.68 -16.11 22.59
C ILE A 223 -1.50 -17.06 22.72
N CYS A 224 -0.86 -17.12 23.90
CA CYS A 224 0.38 -17.85 24.13
C CYS A 224 0.13 -19.36 24.24
N ALA A 225 1.01 -20.15 23.61
CA ALA A 225 1.17 -21.57 23.87
C ALA A 225 2.03 -21.79 25.12
N THR A 226 3.12 -21.02 25.26
CA THR A 226 3.98 -20.98 26.44
C THR A 226 4.43 -19.55 26.75
N GLY A 227 4.93 -19.32 27.96
CA GLY A 227 5.32 -18.00 28.45
C GLY A 227 4.16 -17.02 28.69
N SER A 228 4.47 -15.71 28.68
CA SER A 228 3.52 -14.60 28.93
C SER A 228 4.18 -13.22 28.72
N GLY A 229 3.42 -12.18 28.36
CA GLY A 229 3.97 -10.85 28.05
C GLY A 229 5.01 -10.92 26.93
N GLU A 230 6.12 -10.18 27.01
CA GLU A 230 7.20 -10.26 26.00
C GLU A 230 7.83 -11.67 25.85
N SER A 231 7.62 -12.60 26.80
CA SER A 231 8.04 -14.00 26.65
C SER A 231 6.95 -14.93 26.08
N CYS A 232 5.89 -14.35 25.51
CA CYS A 232 4.76 -15.10 24.95
C CYS A 232 5.16 -15.74 23.63
N VAL A 233 5.37 -17.06 23.63
CA VAL A 233 5.42 -17.83 22.38
C VAL A 233 3.97 -18.07 21.94
N PRO A 234 3.53 -17.51 20.79
CA PRO A 234 2.13 -17.54 20.36
C PRO A 234 1.71 -18.96 19.94
N LYS A 235 0.41 -19.23 19.95
CA LYS A 235 -0.11 -20.40 19.23
C LYS A 235 -0.07 -20.13 17.73
N PRO A 236 0.20 -21.13 16.88
CA PRO A 236 0.19 -20.97 15.43
C PRO A 236 -1.07 -20.27 14.87
N SER A 237 -2.27 -20.57 15.39
CA SER A 237 -3.51 -19.89 14.93
C SER A 237 -3.66 -18.45 15.44
N ALA A 238 -2.92 -18.08 16.49
CA ALA A 238 -2.82 -16.70 16.94
C ALA A 238 -1.77 -15.94 16.10
N GLN A 239 -0.64 -16.56 15.76
CA GLN A 239 0.38 -15.93 14.92
C GLN A 239 -0.13 -15.64 13.52
N ALA A 240 -0.69 -16.64 12.83
CA ALA A 240 -1.32 -16.46 11.51
C ALA A 240 -2.50 -15.45 11.50
N TRP A 241 -3.03 -15.07 12.67
CA TRP A 241 -3.95 -13.94 12.80
C TRP A 241 -3.23 -12.60 13.02
N ILE A 242 -2.14 -12.57 13.79
CA ILE A 242 -1.29 -11.39 13.98
C ILE A 242 -0.68 -10.96 12.64
N ASP A 243 -0.13 -11.90 11.87
CA ASP A 243 0.47 -11.65 10.54
C ASP A 243 -0.56 -11.00 9.60
N ALA A 244 -1.67 -11.70 9.35
CA ALA A 244 -2.77 -11.25 8.51
C ALA A 244 -3.45 -9.95 8.99
N ALA A 245 -3.28 -9.61 10.27
CA ALA A 245 -3.78 -8.37 10.85
C ALA A 245 -2.79 -7.22 10.62
N ASN A 246 -1.50 -7.42 10.88
CA ASN A 246 -0.44 -6.45 10.60
C ASN A 246 -0.39 -6.11 9.11
N ALA A 247 -0.41 -7.11 8.22
CA ALA A 247 -0.56 -6.93 6.77
C ALA A 247 -1.80 -6.10 6.38
N ALA A 248 -2.93 -6.29 7.09
CA ALA A 248 -4.12 -5.47 6.90
C ALA A 248 -3.98 -4.03 7.48
N GLY A 249 -2.84 -3.67 8.07
CA GLY A 249 -2.47 -2.34 8.55
C GLY A 249 -1.57 -1.56 7.60
N ASP A 250 -0.96 -2.19 6.59
CA ASP A 250 0.09 -1.59 5.76
C ASP A 250 -0.41 -0.41 4.90
N GLY A 251 -1.67 -0.46 4.45
CA GLY A 251 -2.35 0.68 3.82
C GLY A 251 -2.53 1.90 4.76
N GLY A 252 -2.38 1.70 6.06
CA GLY A 252 -2.25 2.72 7.09
C GLY A 252 -3.17 2.55 8.32
N HIS A 253 -2.94 3.34 9.35
CA HIS A 253 -3.41 3.10 10.71
C HIS A 253 -4.57 3.99 11.24
N CYS A 254 -5.32 4.70 10.38
CA CYS A 254 -6.22 5.80 10.80
C CYS A 254 -7.27 5.40 11.87
N ALA A 255 -7.84 4.19 11.78
CA ALA A 255 -8.74 3.65 12.78
C ALA A 255 -8.09 3.51 14.16
N GLY A 256 -6.81 3.10 14.20
CA GLY A 256 -5.99 2.99 15.40
C GLY A 256 -5.82 4.32 16.10
N PHE A 257 -5.44 5.37 15.35
CA PHE A 257 -5.37 6.74 15.88
C PHE A 257 -6.71 7.20 16.48
N THR A 258 -7.81 6.91 15.78
CA THR A 258 -9.16 7.30 16.20
C THR A 258 -9.56 6.63 17.51
N VAL A 259 -9.32 5.31 17.62
CA VAL A 259 -9.61 4.51 18.82
C VAL A 259 -8.68 4.89 19.98
N ALA A 260 -7.38 5.03 19.73
CA ALA A 260 -6.40 5.42 20.74
C ALA A 260 -6.68 6.82 21.31
N ALA A 261 -7.06 7.77 20.45
CA ALA A 261 -7.47 9.12 20.87
C ALA A 261 -8.70 9.11 21.79
N PHE A 262 -9.70 8.24 21.54
CA PHE A 262 -10.81 8.06 22.49
C PHE A 262 -10.33 7.51 23.84
N ARG A 263 -9.47 6.49 23.81
CA ARG A 263 -8.96 5.83 25.02
C ARG A 263 -8.13 6.81 25.86
N LEU A 264 -7.32 7.66 25.24
CA LEU A 264 -6.55 8.73 25.88
C LEU A 264 -7.47 9.84 26.45
N PHE A 265 -8.43 10.33 25.65
CA PHE A 265 -9.38 11.37 26.10
C PHE A 265 -10.26 10.91 27.28
N ASP A 266 -10.65 9.64 27.31
CA ASP A 266 -11.41 9.05 28.42
C ASP A 266 -10.55 8.71 29.65
N GLY A 267 -9.22 8.83 29.57
CA GLY A 267 -8.29 8.36 30.62
C GLY A 267 -8.27 6.84 30.79
N ALA A 268 -8.71 6.10 29.77
CA ALA A 268 -8.64 4.63 29.70
C ALA A 268 -7.30 4.12 29.14
N LEU A 269 -6.53 5.00 28.49
CA LEU A 269 -5.10 4.88 28.24
C LEU A 269 -4.41 6.07 28.92
N ASP A 270 -3.30 5.81 29.60
CA ASP A 270 -2.43 6.85 30.18
C ASP A 270 -1.28 7.13 29.19
N PRO A 271 -1.10 8.37 28.67
CA PRO A 271 0.01 8.69 27.78
C PRO A 271 1.39 8.45 28.43
N ALA A 272 1.49 8.43 29.77
CA ALA A 272 2.75 8.17 30.46
C ALA A 272 3.24 6.73 30.28
N LEU A 273 2.35 5.78 29.96
CA LEU A 273 2.72 4.41 29.58
C LEU A 273 3.29 4.32 28.17
N LEU A 274 3.12 5.38 27.37
CA LEU A 274 3.61 5.54 26.00
C LEU A 274 4.68 6.65 25.92
N GLY A 275 5.34 6.95 27.04
CA GLY A 275 6.50 7.87 27.09
C GLY A 275 6.20 9.37 27.22
N ALA A 276 4.94 9.82 27.13
CA ALA A 276 4.59 11.25 27.10
C ALA A 276 3.70 11.73 28.26
N ALA A 277 3.68 13.04 28.51
CA ALA A 277 2.78 13.64 29.52
C ALA A 277 1.38 13.98 28.98
N SER A 278 1.16 13.92 27.65
CA SER A 278 -0.11 14.20 26.99
C SER A 278 -0.12 13.67 25.55
N THR A 279 -1.31 13.45 24.95
CA THR A 279 -1.44 12.91 23.58
C THR A 279 -0.68 13.70 22.51
N PRO A 280 -0.69 15.06 22.49
CA PRO A 280 0.05 15.83 21.48
C PRO A 280 1.57 15.81 21.67
N GLN A 281 2.09 15.10 22.68
CA GLN A 281 3.51 14.90 22.97
C GLN A 281 3.95 13.44 22.81
N LEU A 282 3.06 12.57 22.32
CA LEU A 282 3.44 11.23 21.88
C LEU A 282 4.16 11.38 20.55
N GLU A 283 5.39 10.88 20.50
CA GLU A 283 6.17 10.74 19.27
C GLU A 283 5.83 9.40 18.58
N ARG A 284 6.13 9.27 17.28
CA ARG A 284 6.04 8.00 16.54
C ARG A 284 7.16 7.05 16.99
N SER A 285 6.96 6.41 18.14
CA SER A 285 7.89 5.41 18.70
C SER A 285 7.27 4.02 18.70
N VAL A 286 8.09 2.97 18.68
CA VAL A 286 7.67 1.55 18.68
C VAL A 286 6.49 1.26 19.64
N PRO A 287 6.50 1.65 20.94
CA PRO A 287 5.37 1.38 21.84
C PRO A 287 4.07 2.12 21.47
N VAL A 288 4.18 3.26 20.78
CA VAL A 288 3.02 4.00 20.25
C VAL A 288 2.52 3.32 18.98
N MET A 289 3.41 2.93 18.07
CA MET A 289 3.05 2.28 16.81
C MET A 289 2.38 0.93 17.03
N ARG A 290 3.00 0.03 17.82
CA ARG A 290 2.44 -1.27 18.21
C ARG A 290 1.04 -1.14 18.81
N ARG A 291 0.81 -0.05 19.55
CA ARG A 291 -0.50 0.23 20.12
C ARG A 291 -1.52 0.79 19.11
N LEU A 292 -1.08 1.56 18.12
CA LEU A 292 -1.93 2.03 17.03
C LEU A 292 -2.32 0.88 16.10
N ALA A 293 -1.37 0.00 15.75
CA ALA A 293 -1.60 -1.24 15.02
C ALA A 293 -2.68 -2.10 15.70
N LEU A 294 -2.52 -2.42 17.00
CA LEU A 294 -3.52 -3.17 17.76
C LEU A 294 -4.90 -2.47 17.86
N ASP A 295 -4.93 -1.15 18.07
CA ASP A 295 -6.20 -0.39 18.13
C ASP A 295 -6.89 -0.30 16.75
N PHE A 296 -6.12 -0.35 15.66
CA PHE A 296 -6.64 -0.36 14.29
C PHE A 296 -7.37 -1.68 13.98
N GLN A 297 -6.82 -2.82 14.41
CA GLN A 297 -7.45 -4.14 14.22
C GLN A 297 -8.86 -4.25 14.81
N MET A 298 -9.19 -3.41 15.79
CA MET A 298 -10.51 -3.39 16.40
C MET A 298 -11.64 -3.21 15.37
N GLN A 299 -11.41 -2.53 14.24
CA GLN A 299 -12.45 -2.32 13.23
C GLN A 299 -12.98 -3.62 12.58
N PHE A 300 -12.15 -4.65 12.52
CA PHE A 300 -12.49 -5.95 11.92
C PHE A 300 -13.25 -6.88 12.90
N LEU A 301 -13.33 -6.51 14.18
CA LEU A 301 -13.98 -7.32 15.21
C LEU A 301 -15.52 -7.35 15.04
N PRO A 302 -16.18 -8.52 15.22
CA PRO A 302 -17.63 -8.67 15.09
C PRO A 302 -18.47 -7.67 15.88
N GLU A 303 -18.06 -7.34 17.11
CA GLU A 303 -18.77 -6.38 17.95
C GLU A 303 -18.69 -4.94 17.42
N ILE A 304 -17.62 -4.60 16.68
CA ILE A 304 -17.32 -3.26 16.20
C ILE A 304 -18.00 -3.03 14.85
N TYR A 305 -17.80 -3.89 13.85
CA TYR A 305 -18.48 -3.71 12.55
C TYR A 305 -19.99 -3.86 12.66
N ALA A 306 -20.51 -4.69 13.59
CA ALA A 306 -21.96 -4.79 13.83
C ALA A 306 -22.53 -3.57 14.57
N ALA A 307 -21.69 -2.75 15.20
CA ALA A 307 -22.06 -1.47 15.79
C ALA A 307 -22.00 -0.30 14.80
N THR A 308 -21.43 -0.49 13.59
CA THR A 308 -21.34 0.53 12.55
C THR A 308 -22.72 1.05 12.15
N VAL A 309 -22.90 2.36 12.28
CA VAL A 309 -24.12 3.09 11.96
C VAL A 309 -24.04 3.62 10.54
N ASN A 310 -24.55 2.83 9.60
CA ASN A 310 -24.72 3.24 8.19
C ASN A 310 -26.01 4.07 7.98
N GLY A 311 -26.07 4.86 6.90
CA GLY A 311 -27.25 5.63 6.50
C GLY A 311 -26.93 6.68 5.42
N THR A 312 -27.91 7.46 4.99
CA THR A 312 -27.63 8.64 4.13
C THR A 312 -27.00 9.78 4.94
N PRO A 313 -26.35 10.78 4.31
CA PRO A 313 -25.70 11.88 5.04
C PRO A 313 -26.60 12.60 6.07
N LEU A 314 -27.84 12.93 5.70
CA LEU A 314 -28.82 13.50 6.62
C LEU A 314 -29.20 12.53 7.76
N GLU A 315 -29.33 11.23 7.48
CA GLU A 315 -29.63 10.24 8.52
C GLU A 315 -28.48 10.10 9.52
N ILE A 316 -27.23 10.15 9.06
CA ILE A 316 -26.04 10.17 9.92
C ILE A 316 -26.10 11.38 10.86
N VAL A 317 -26.30 12.60 10.35
CA VAL A 317 -26.47 13.80 11.17
C VAL A 317 -27.59 13.63 12.21
N GLN A 318 -28.76 13.13 11.81
CA GLN A 318 -29.90 12.90 12.72
C GLN A 318 -29.65 11.81 13.79
N LYS A 319 -28.70 10.91 13.57
CA LYS A 319 -28.27 9.91 14.55
C LYS A 319 -27.19 10.50 15.47
N LEU A 320 -26.22 11.25 14.94
CA LEU A 320 -25.23 12.02 15.73
C LEU A 320 -25.87 13.01 16.70
N GLN A 321 -26.94 13.70 16.27
CA GLN A 321 -27.77 14.58 17.14
C GLN A 321 -28.37 13.87 18.37
N LYS A 322 -28.48 12.53 18.34
CA LYS A 322 -28.97 11.71 19.45
C LYS A 322 -27.81 11.12 20.26
N GLU A 323 -26.72 10.74 19.60
CA GLU A 323 -25.52 10.16 20.20
C GLU A 323 -24.83 11.16 21.16
N LYS A 324 -24.54 12.37 20.66
CA LYS A 324 -23.92 13.48 21.44
C LYS A 324 -22.63 13.11 22.18
N GLY A 325 -21.86 12.18 21.62
CA GLY A 325 -20.56 11.73 22.12
C GLY A 325 -19.53 11.68 20.99
N PRO A 326 -18.23 11.52 21.29
CA PRO A 326 -17.25 11.27 20.27
C PRO A 326 -17.57 9.97 19.54
N VAL A 327 -17.34 9.95 18.24
CA VAL A 327 -17.58 8.82 17.34
C VAL A 327 -16.40 8.65 16.39
N ASP A 328 -16.12 7.40 16.02
CA ASP A 328 -15.27 7.10 14.87
C ASP A 328 -16.13 7.34 13.63
N ILE A 329 -15.75 8.27 12.76
CA ILE A 329 -16.42 8.52 11.48
C ILE A 329 -15.61 7.88 10.37
N GLY A 330 -16.24 6.94 9.67
CA GLY A 330 -15.72 6.39 8.42
C GLY A 330 -16.21 7.20 7.23
N ILE A 331 -15.25 7.68 6.43
CA ILE A 331 -15.47 8.22 5.10
C ILE A 331 -14.87 7.28 4.05
N TYR A 332 -15.46 7.24 2.85
CA TYR A 332 -15.10 6.36 1.73
C TYR A 332 -15.17 7.13 0.40
N ALA A 333 -14.43 6.70 -0.62
CA ALA A 333 -14.57 7.26 -1.97
C ALA A 333 -15.92 6.86 -2.61
N PRO A 334 -16.46 7.60 -3.61
CA PRO A 334 -17.80 7.39 -4.19
C PRO A 334 -18.08 6.01 -4.78
N ASP A 335 -17.05 5.35 -5.30
CA ASP A 335 -16.98 3.97 -5.79
C ASP A 335 -16.93 2.92 -4.67
N GLY A 336 -16.67 3.36 -3.44
CA GLY A 336 -16.48 2.52 -2.26
C GLY A 336 -15.01 2.16 -1.99
N ALA A 337 -14.07 2.69 -2.76
CA ALA A 337 -12.64 2.46 -2.59
C ALA A 337 -12.06 3.18 -1.36
N GLY A 338 -10.93 2.63 -0.90
CA GLY A 338 -10.21 3.06 0.29
C GLY A 338 -11.06 3.15 1.56
N GLY A 339 -10.62 3.99 2.48
CA GLY A 339 -11.37 4.31 3.69
C GLY A 339 -10.52 5.11 4.68
N HIS A 340 -11.08 6.18 5.24
CA HIS A 340 -10.41 6.99 6.26
C HIS A 340 -11.26 7.11 7.53
N SER A 341 -10.58 7.19 8.67
CA SER A 341 -11.16 7.23 10.01
C SER A 341 -10.81 8.54 10.69
N VAL A 342 -11.82 9.32 11.08
CA VAL A 342 -11.64 10.59 11.81
C VAL A 342 -12.48 10.64 13.08
N VAL A 343 -11.97 11.33 14.12
CA VAL A 343 -12.69 11.50 15.40
C VAL A 343 -13.75 12.59 15.24
N GLY A 344 -15.01 12.22 15.07
CA GLY A 344 -16.14 13.16 15.13
C GLY A 344 -16.44 13.57 16.57
N TYR A 345 -16.25 14.85 16.91
CA TYR A 345 -16.32 15.33 18.31
C TYR A 345 -17.35 16.45 18.58
N GLY A 346 -17.99 16.99 17.55
CA GLY A 346 -19.02 18.02 17.68
C GLY A 346 -19.91 18.12 16.46
N LEU A 347 -21.01 18.89 16.57
CA LEU A 347 -21.93 19.15 15.48
C LEU A 347 -22.49 20.58 15.56
N GLU A 348 -22.39 21.31 14.46
CA GLU A 348 -23.00 22.63 14.27
C GLU A 348 -24.20 22.54 13.32
N ASP A 349 -25.30 23.21 13.67
CA ASP A 349 -26.44 23.46 12.78
C ASP A 349 -26.32 24.90 12.25
N LEU A 350 -26.10 25.03 10.95
CA LEU A 350 -25.93 26.31 10.27
C LEU A 350 -27.28 26.94 9.87
N GLY A 351 -28.39 26.25 10.14
CA GLY A 351 -29.71 26.56 9.61
C GLY A 351 -29.91 26.00 8.20
N SER A 352 -31.13 26.12 7.67
CA SER A 352 -31.49 25.70 6.30
C SER A 352 -31.12 24.25 5.95
N ASN A 353 -31.07 23.37 6.97
CA ASN A 353 -30.71 21.95 6.84
C ASN A 353 -29.25 21.72 6.38
N GLN A 354 -28.35 22.65 6.70
CA GLN A 354 -26.89 22.58 6.48
C GLN A 354 -26.18 22.35 7.82
N TYR A 355 -25.19 21.45 7.85
CA TYR A 355 -24.49 21.06 9.08
C TYR A 355 -22.98 20.97 8.89
N LYS A 356 -22.22 21.18 9.97
CA LYS A 356 -20.79 20.83 10.06
C LYS A 356 -20.58 19.81 11.17
N ILE A 357 -20.02 18.66 10.84
CA ILE A 357 -19.55 17.67 11.82
C ILE A 357 -18.10 18.00 12.12
N LEU A 358 -17.78 18.38 13.36
CA LEU A 358 -16.41 18.76 13.75
C LEU A 358 -15.57 17.49 13.94
N VAL A 359 -14.41 17.42 13.29
CA VAL A 359 -13.54 16.22 13.28
C VAL A 359 -12.08 16.54 13.63
N TYR A 360 -11.42 15.59 14.30
CA TYR A 360 -9.96 15.51 14.34
C TYR A 360 -9.52 14.44 13.34
N ASP A 361 -8.60 14.84 12.47
CA ASP A 361 -8.01 14.00 11.44
C ASP A 361 -6.57 13.67 11.82
N ASN A 362 -6.22 12.39 11.78
CA ASN A 362 -4.89 11.89 12.08
C ASN A 362 -3.90 12.09 10.92
N ASN A 363 -4.36 12.30 9.68
CA ASN A 363 -3.50 12.73 8.58
C ASN A 363 -3.19 14.24 8.67
N TRP A 364 -3.89 14.99 9.53
CA TRP A 364 -3.66 16.43 9.75
C TRP A 364 -3.52 16.81 11.23
N PRO A 365 -2.44 16.38 11.90
CA PRO A 365 -2.19 16.63 13.31
C PRO A 365 -2.38 18.09 13.74
N GLY A 366 -3.01 18.29 14.89
CA GLY A 366 -3.21 19.61 15.49
C GLY A 366 -4.16 20.56 14.76
N ARG A 367 -4.82 20.16 13.65
CA ARG A 367 -5.80 21.01 12.95
C ARG A 367 -7.24 20.74 13.39
N GLU A 368 -8.06 21.78 13.52
CA GLU A 368 -9.51 21.65 13.77
C GLU A 368 -10.25 21.60 12.43
N ASN A 369 -10.81 20.42 12.11
CA ASN A 369 -11.35 20.09 10.79
C ASN A 369 -12.87 19.84 10.88
N TYR A 370 -13.55 19.72 9.74
CA TYR A 370 -14.97 19.36 9.72
C TYR A 370 -15.42 18.75 8.38
N ILE A 371 -16.48 17.95 8.45
CA ILE A 371 -17.24 17.44 7.30
C ILE A 371 -18.48 18.32 7.11
N GLU A 372 -18.71 18.82 5.90
CA GLU A 372 -19.91 19.57 5.55
C GLU A 372 -21.01 18.63 5.07
N VAL A 373 -22.26 18.83 5.53
CA VAL A 373 -23.41 18.01 5.14
C VAL A 373 -24.58 18.90 4.71
N ASP A 374 -24.94 18.82 3.43
CA ASP A 374 -26.18 19.35 2.89
C ASP A 374 -27.29 18.32 3.09
N GLY A 375 -28.14 18.55 4.09
CA GLY A 375 -29.29 17.70 4.37
C GLY A 375 -30.43 17.81 3.36
N THR A 376 -30.45 18.84 2.51
CA THR A 376 -31.49 19.08 1.49
C THR A 376 -31.17 18.34 0.20
N ALA A 377 -29.92 18.41 -0.25
CA ALA A 377 -29.37 17.58 -1.32
C ALA A 377 -29.08 16.15 -0.84
N ASN A 378 -28.97 15.94 0.48
CA ASN A 378 -28.56 14.70 1.15
C ASN A 378 -27.16 14.25 0.71
N LYS A 379 -26.22 15.21 0.75
CA LYS A 379 -24.82 15.10 0.32
C LYS A 379 -23.86 15.45 1.44
N TRP A 380 -22.62 15.00 1.34
CA TRP A 380 -21.53 15.38 2.21
C TRP A 380 -20.24 15.64 1.43
N ILE A 381 -19.36 16.49 1.98
CA ILE A 381 -18.04 16.84 1.43
C ILE A 381 -17.04 16.98 2.59
N TYR A 382 -15.84 16.45 2.41
CA TYR A 382 -14.67 16.66 3.28
C TYR A 382 -13.48 17.15 2.45
N SER A 383 -13.15 18.44 2.57
CA SER A 383 -12.22 19.12 1.65
C SER A 383 -10.73 18.90 1.91
N LEU A 384 -10.35 18.13 2.94
CA LEU A 384 -8.98 18.12 3.46
C LEU A 384 -8.04 17.05 2.89
N SER A 385 -8.39 16.38 1.79
CA SER A 385 -7.35 15.86 0.88
C SER A 385 -6.60 17.00 0.17
N ALA A 386 -7.15 18.21 0.18
CA ALA A 386 -6.49 19.41 -0.29
C ALA A 386 -5.92 20.21 0.90
N THR A 387 -4.60 20.19 1.05
CA THR A 387 -3.83 21.01 2.02
C THR A 387 -3.94 22.50 1.73
N ASN A 388 -4.18 22.80 0.45
CA ASN A 388 -4.45 24.10 -0.14
C ASN A 388 -5.98 24.15 -0.38
N PRO A 389 -6.76 25.18 0.07
CA PRO A 389 -8.19 25.35 -0.22
C PRO A 389 -8.56 25.58 -1.71
N LYS A 390 -7.76 25.02 -2.60
CA LYS A 390 -7.06 25.81 -3.61
C LYS A 390 -6.48 24.97 -4.77
N GLU A 391 -6.10 23.72 -4.53
CA GLU A 391 -5.95 22.71 -5.58
C GLU A 391 -7.33 22.19 -6.03
N ASP A 392 -7.42 21.53 -7.20
CA ASP A 392 -8.61 20.69 -7.47
C ASP A 392 -8.73 19.63 -6.38
N SER A 393 -9.92 19.56 -5.79
CA SER A 393 -10.06 18.88 -4.52
C SER A 393 -10.24 17.39 -4.75
N GLY A 394 -9.27 16.59 -4.32
CA GLY A 394 -9.47 15.18 -3.94
C GLY A 394 -10.42 15.00 -2.75
N ALA A 395 -11.30 15.98 -2.49
CA ALA A 395 -12.24 16.02 -1.39
C ALA A 395 -13.10 14.76 -1.40
N TRP A 396 -13.16 14.08 -0.27
CA TRP A 396 -14.01 12.91 -0.17
C TRP A 396 -15.45 13.40 -0.14
N TYR A 397 -16.30 12.81 -0.98
CA TYR A 397 -17.68 13.23 -1.10
C TYR A 397 -18.61 12.03 -1.26
N GLY A 398 -19.91 12.32 -1.12
CA GLY A 398 -20.92 11.34 -1.43
C GLY A 398 -22.33 11.85 -1.20
N ASP A 399 -23.28 10.95 -1.40
CA ASP A 399 -24.69 11.24 -1.27
C ASP A 399 -25.50 10.04 -0.75
N ALA A 400 -26.82 10.16 -0.82
CA ALA A 400 -27.74 9.13 -0.38
C ALA A 400 -27.62 7.79 -1.13
N ALA A 401 -27.06 7.79 -2.34
CA ALA A 401 -26.85 6.59 -3.16
C ALA A 401 -25.48 5.95 -2.92
N THR A 402 -24.42 6.74 -2.71
CA THR A 402 -23.07 6.20 -2.48
C THR A 402 -22.92 5.52 -1.11
N GLN A 403 -23.63 6.00 -0.09
CA GLN A 403 -23.53 5.50 1.30
C GLN A 403 -22.11 5.54 1.89
N THR A 404 -21.31 6.52 1.47
CA THR A 404 -19.88 6.65 1.78
C THR A 404 -19.56 7.39 3.09
N LEU A 405 -20.55 7.59 3.97
CA LEU A 405 -20.39 8.19 5.29
C LEU A 405 -21.07 7.30 6.35
N ASN A 406 -20.31 6.83 7.32
CA ASN A 406 -20.83 6.08 8.46
C ASN A 406 -20.14 6.49 9.77
N TYR A 407 -20.58 5.93 10.90
CA TYR A 407 -19.83 6.08 12.14
C TYR A 407 -19.95 4.87 13.07
N VAL A 408 -18.92 4.60 13.87
CA VAL A 408 -18.94 3.65 14.98
C VAL A 408 -19.07 4.44 16.30
N PRO A 409 -20.08 4.15 17.14
CA PRO A 409 -20.18 4.78 18.45
C PRO A 409 -18.98 4.42 19.34
N ARG A 410 -18.34 5.39 20.01
CA ARG A 410 -17.25 5.14 20.97
C ARG A 410 -17.59 4.11 22.05
N ALA A 411 -18.87 3.90 22.34
CA ALA A 411 -19.33 2.86 23.27
C ALA A 411 -19.08 1.42 22.76
N ALA A 412 -18.94 1.19 21.45
CA ALA A 412 -18.57 -0.09 20.88
C ALA A 412 -17.13 -0.47 21.25
N TYR A 413 -16.20 0.50 21.20
CA TYR A 413 -14.81 0.39 21.64
C TYR A 413 -14.63 0.27 23.17
N LYS A 414 -15.69 -0.06 23.92
CA LYS A 414 -15.61 -0.38 25.36
C LYS A 414 -16.14 -1.79 25.60
N PRO A 415 -15.27 -2.76 25.99
CA PRO A 415 -15.69 -4.16 26.11
C PRO A 415 -16.80 -4.31 27.16
N ASN A 416 -17.84 -5.04 26.79
CA ASN A 416 -19.10 -5.17 27.53
C ASN A 416 -19.01 -6.18 28.71
N GLY A 417 -17.87 -6.20 29.42
CA GLY A 417 -17.61 -7.07 30.57
C GLY A 417 -17.28 -8.52 30.23
N THR A 418 -17.48 -8.96 28.97
CA THR A 418 -17.05 -10.28 28.47
C THR A 418 -15.81 -10.22 27.56
N GLY A 419 -15.27 -9.02 27.29
CA GLY A 419 -14.22 -8.82 26.28
C GLY A 419 -14.78 -8.71 24.86
N TYR A 420 -13.89 -8.72 23.87
CA TYR A 420 -14.23 -8.88 22.45
C TYR A 420 -14.05 -10.34 22.02
N THR A 421 -14.72 -10.73 20.93
CA THR A 421 -14.48 -12.03 20.31
C THR A 421 -13.05 -12.11 19.76
N LEU A 422 -12.41 -13.26 19.94
CA LEU A 422 -11.12 -13.60 19.31
C LEU A 422 -11.38 -14.04 17.86
N PRO A 423 -10.79 -13.41 16.83
CA PRO A 423 -11.11 -13.69 15.42
C PRO A 423 -10.90 -15.15 14.98
N PHE A 424 -9.81 -15.77 15.42
CA PHE A 424 -9.43 -17.15 15.11
C PHE A 424 -10.01 -18.19 16.09
N ALA A 425 -10.70 -17.78 17.16
CA ALA A 425 -11.19 -18.71 18.18
C ALA A 425 -12.60 -19.22 17.91
N LYS A 426 -12.84 -20.49 18.26
CA LYS A 426 -14.17 -21.11 18.24
C LYS A 426 -15.11 -20.46 19.27
N ALA A 427 -16.34 -20.17 18.86
CA ALA A 427 -17.34 -19.46 19.66
C ALA A 427 -17.50 -20.02 21.11
N PRO A 428 -17.76 -19.15 22.12
CA PRO A 428 -17.37 -19.40 23.51
C PRO A 428 -18.08 -20.59 24.19
N GLY A 429 -17.34 -21.70 24.28
CA GLY A 429 -17.66 -22.91 25.05
C GLY A 429 -16.85 -23.06 26.35
N ALA A 430 -16.33 -21.94 26.88
CA ALA A 430 -15.30 -21.82 27.92
C ALA A 430 -13.89 -22.26 27.50
N LEU A 431 -12.86 -21.58 28.06
CA LEU A 431 -11.44 -21.92 27.96
C LEU A 431 -11.18 -23.40 28.30
N ARG A 432 -11.17 -24.23 27.27
CA ARG A 432 -10.75 -25.62 27.27
C ARG A 432 -10.27 -25.95 25.86
N LEU A 433 -8.95 -26.12 25.75
CA LEU A 433 -8.17 -26.95 24.81
C LEU A 433 -8.86 -27.28 23.48
N ALA A 434 -8.17 -26.93 22.39
CA ALA A 434 -8.58 -27.18 21.02
C ALA A 434 -9.24 -28.57 20.88
N ARG A 435 -10.44 -28.56 20.30
CA ARG A 435 -11.20 -29.78 20.00
C ARG A 435 -11.52 -29.72 18.51
N PRO A 436 -11.15 -30.76 17.74
CA PRO A 436 -10.86 -30.61 16.32
C PRO A 436 -12.06 -30.19 15.47
N ALA A 437 -11.77 -29.88 14.22
CA ALA A 437 -12.72 -29.56 13.16
C ALA A 437 -13.70 -30.73 12.89
N THR A 438 -14.74 -30.85 13.72
CA THR A 438 -15.91 -31.66 13.37
C THR A 438 -16.73 -30.92 12.32
N ALA A 439 -16.96 -31.56 11.17
CA ALA A 439 -17.82 -31.08 10.08
C ALA A 439 -19.05 -30.31 10.59
N GLY A 440 -19.15 -29.03 10.21
CA GLY A 440 -20.08 -28.06 10.79
C GLY A 440 -19.40 -27.03 11.69
N ALA A 441 -18.28 -26.44 11.24
CA ALA A 441 -17.63 -25.32 11.91
C ALA A 441 -18.62 -24.16 12.11
N ALA A 442 -18.78 -23.72 13.36
CA ALA A 442 -19.61 -22.58 13.73
C ALA A 442 -18.70 -21.37 14.00
N GLY A 443 -18.84 -20.35 13.17
CA GLY A 443 -17.98 -19.17 13.11
C GLY A 443 -17.80 -18.74 11.66
N ASN A 444 -16.97 -17.73 11.45
CA ASN A 444 -16.61 -17.23 10.13
C ASN A 444 -15.11 -17.38 9.90
N THR A 445 -14.71 -17.53 8.64
CA THR A 445 -13.33 -17.33 8.16
C THR A 445 -13.26 -15.94 7.54
N SER A 446 -12.24 -15.16 7.90
CA SER A 446 -11.95 -13.86 7.30
C SER A 446 -10.86 -14.02 6.24
N PHE A 447 -11.06 -13.39 5.09
CA PHE A 447 -10.11 -13.33 3.98
C PHE A 447 -9.63 -11.88 3.83
N SER A 448 -8.33 -11.70 3.63
CA SER A 448 -7.67 -10.42 3.37
C SER A 448 -6.59 -10.60 2.31
N LEU A 449 -6.25 -9.51 1.61
CA LEU A 449 -5.09 -9.43 0.74
C LEU A 449 -4.10 -8.41 1.30
N ASN A 450 -2.81 -8.72 1.28
CA ASN A 450 -1.75 -7.73 1.25
C ASN A 450 -1.39 -7.39 -0.19
N THR A 451 -1.02 -6.14 -0.45
CA THR A 451 -0.81 -5.57 -1.79
C THR A 451 0.31 -4.53 -1.82
N ASN A 452 1.30 -4.64 -0.93
CA ASN A 452 2.39 -3.65 -0.81
C ASN A 452 3.13 -3.44 -2.14
N ASN A 453 3.49 -4.55 -2.80
CA ASN A 453 4.22 -4.54 -4.08
C ASN A 453 3.28 -4.32 -5.30
N ALA A 454 2.04 -3.89 -5.08
CA ALA A 454 1.01 -3.76 -6.10
C ALA A 454 0.43 -2.32 -6.18
N ALA A 455 1.29 -1.33 -5.92
CA ALA A 455 0.96 0.09 -6.04
C ALA A 455 0.38 0.39 -7.44
N GLY A 456 -0.72 1.16 -7.51
CA GLY A 456 -1.42 1.45 -8.77
C GLY A 456 -2.17 0.27 -9.43
N ALA A 457 -1.87 -0.99 -9.08
CA ALA A 457 -2.51 -2.16 -9.69
C ALA A 457 -3.97 -2.39 -9.24
N ASN A 458 -4.50 -1.65 -8.25
CA ASN A 458 -5.92 -1.65 -7.85
C ASN A 458 -6.50 -3.07 -7.61
N VAL A 459 -5.79 -3.91 -6.88
CA VAL A 459 -6.12 -5.33 -6.70
C VAL A 459 -7.46 -5.53 -5.97
N ALA A 460 -8.29 -6.41 -6.52
CA ALA A 460 -9.62 -6.75 -6.03
C ALA A 460 -9.73 -8.23 -5.63
N LEU A 461 -10.50 -8.49 -4.58
CA LEU A 461 -10.77 -9.82 -4.03
C LEU A 461 -12.23 -10.23 -4.24
N LEU A 462 -12.47 -11.34 -4.95
CA LEU A 462 -13.80 -11.93 -5.12
C LEU A 462 -13.83 -13.39 -4.65
N LEU A 463 -14.70 -13.69 -3.67
CA LEU A 463 -14.97 -15.06 -3.24
C LEU A 463 -16.24 -15.59 -3.91
N SER A 464 -16.18 -16.83 -4.41
CA SER A 464 -17.27 -17.53 -5.08
C SER A 464 -17.58 -18.87 -4.41
N THR A 465 -18.86 -19.24 -4.35
CA THR A 465 -19.32 -20.54 -3.83
C THR A 465 -19.66 -21.52 -4.96
N PRO A 466 -19.64 -22.85 -4.73
CA PRO A 466 -20.03 -23.86 -5.71
C PRO A 466 -21.45 -23.74 -6.27
N ASP A 467 -22.35 -22.99 -5.60
CA ASP A 467 -23.69 -22.68 -6.11
C ASP A 467 -23.80 -21.30 -6.78
N GLY A 468 -22.66 -20.67 -7.08
CA GLY A 468 -22.53 -19.48 -7.93
C GLY A 468 -22.84 -18.15 -7.25
N LYS A 469 -22.87 -18.09 -5.92
CA LYS A 469 -22.99 -16.81 -5.19
C LYS A 469 -21.61 -16.23 -4.90
N THR A 470 -21.50 -14.91 -5.00
CA THR A 470 -20.24 -14.19 -4.83
C THR A 470 -20.29 -13.18 -3.68
N VAL A 471 -19.12 -12.82 -3.16
CA VAL A 471 -18.93 -11.72 -2.21
C VAL A 471 -17.54 -11.11 -2.40
N GLY A 472 -17.42 -9.79 -2.29
CA GLY A 472 -16.17 -9.07 -2.56
C GLY A 472 -16.32 -8.09 -3.72
N VAL A 473 -15.22 -7.73 -4.36
CA VAL A 473 -15.16 -6.80 -5.50
C VAL A 473 -14.79 -7.60 -6.75
N GLY A 474 -15.61 -7.51 -7.80
CA GLY A 474 -15.30 -8.14 -9.09
C GLY A 474 -14.31 -7.32 -9.91
N SER A 475 -13.78 -7.90 -10.99
CA SER A 475 -12.92 -7.23 -11.98
C SER A 475 -13.59 -6.08 -12.74
N ASP A 476 -14.91 -5.89 -12.58
CA ASP A 476 -15.66 -4.73 -13.05
C ASP A 476 -15.74 -3.60 -11.99
N GLY A 477 -15.05 -3.75 -10.85
CA GLY A 477 -15.10 -2.85 -9.69
C GLY A 477 -16.42 -2.94 -8.90
N VAL A 478 -17.31 -3.89 -9.20
CA VAL A 478 -18.62 -3.97 -8.57
C VAL A 478 -18.56 -4.76 -7.27
N LEU A 479 -19.17 -4.20 -6.21
CA LEU A 479 -19.30 -4.86 -4.92
C LEU A 479 -20.44 -5.91 -4.94
N HIS A 480 -20.08 -7.17 -4.73
CA HIS A 480 -20.99 -8.31 -4.59
C HIS A 480 -21.17 -8.71 -3.11
N ASN A 481 -22.37 -9.13 -2.71
CA ASN A 481 -22.59 -9.74 -1.38
C ASN A 481 -23.82 -10.65 -1.36
N ASP A 482 -23.78 -11.74 -2.14
CA ASP A 482 -24.87 -12.70 -2.28
C ASP A 482 -24.74 -13.91 -1.34
N ILE A 483 -23.58 -14.13 -0.71
CA ILE A 483 -23.34 -15.25 0.21
C ILE A 483 -24.08 -15.03 1.55
N PRO A 484 -25.02 -15.91 1.96
CA PRO A 484 -25.77 -15.72 3.20
C PRO A 484 -24.87 -15.79 4.45
N GLY A 485 -24.85 -14.70 5.22
CA GLY A 485 -24.03 -14.58 6.43
C GLY A 485 -22.61 -14.07 6.18
N ALA A 486 -22.27 -13.72 4.94
CA ALA A 486 -21.04 -13.00 4.65
C ALA A 486 -21.14 -11.51 5.04
N THR A 487 -20.00 -10.93 5.37
CA THR A 487 -19.81 -9.53 5.74
C THR A 487 -18.57 -9.00 5.04
N ILE A 488 -18.64 -7.79 4.51
CA ILE A 488 -17.50 -7.07 3.94
C ILE A 488 -17.16 -5.92 4.90
N VAL A 489 -15.92 -5.88 5.36
CA VAL A 489 -15.39 -4.79 6.19
C VAL A 489 -14.36 -4.05 5.35
N ARG A 490 -14.66 -2.81 4.97
CA ARG A 490 -13.68 -1.93 4.32
C ARG A 490 -12.73 -1.37 5.39
N PRO A 491 -11.41 -1.56 5.27
CA PRO A 491 -10.43 -0.92 6.14
C PRO A 491 -10.61 0.60 6.16
N LYS A 492 -10.33 1.22 7.30
CA LYS A 492 -10.18 2.67 7.43
C LYS A 492 -8.73 3.00 7.75
N GLY A 493 -7.84 2.72 6.81
CA GLY A 493 -6.40 2.89 6.94
C GLY A 493 -5.75 3.79 5.90
N VAL A 494 -6.37 3.87 4.71
CA VAL A 494 -5.69 4.29 3.47
C VAL A 494 -5.05 5.67 3.56
N VAL A 495 -3.72 5.68 3.50
CA VAL A 495 -2.91 6.83 3.12
C VAL A 495 -3.19 7.15 1.65
N GLN A 496 -3.54 8.40 1.35
CA GLN A 496 -3.64 8.87 -0.03
C GLN A 496 -2.30 9.46 -0.46
N ARG A 497 -1.51 8.72 -1.25
CA ARG A 497 -0.44 9.32 -2.07
C ARG A 497 -1.09 10.11 -3.23
N ARG A 498 -0.51 11.23 -3.65
CA ARG A 498 -1.09 12.11 -4.69
C ARG A 498 -0.60 11.70 -6.07
N PRO A 499 -1.45 11.60 -7.10
CA PRO A 499 -0.97 11.71 -8.47
C PRO A 499 -0.51 13.14 -8.72
N VAL A 500 0.71 13.26 -9.25
CA VAL A 500 1.38 14.53 -9.51
C VAL A 500 0.65 15.34 -10.60
N ALA A 501 0.20 16.55 -10.28
CA ALA A 501 -0.22 17.54 -11.27
C ALA A 501 0.12 18.95 -10.77
N ARG A 502 1.17 19.57 -11.32
CA ARG A 502 1.87 20.70 -10.68
C ARG A 502 1.75 22.07 -11.35
N LYS A 503 1.26 22.14 -12.59
CA LYS A 503 1.02 23.43 -13.28
C LYS A 503 -0.42 23.53 -13.74
N PHE A 504 -1.00 24.71 -13.57
CA PHE A 504 -2.36 24.98 -14.01
C PHE A 504 -2.47 24.92 -15.54
N ASP A 505 -3.02 23.83 -16.08
CA ASP A 505 -3.29 23.72 -17.51
C ASP A 505 -4.70 24.26 -17.85
N PRO A 506 -4.84 25.42 -18.50
CA PRO A 506 -6.15 25.93 -18.90
C PRO A 506 -6.88 25.05 -19.94
N GLY A 507 -6.16 24.11 -20.58
CA GLY A 507 -6.68 23.10 -21.49
C GLY A 507 -7.27 21.85 -20.81
N VAL A 508 -7.01 21.62 -19.53
CA VAL A 508 -7.53 20.47 -18.78
C VAL A 508 -8.16 20.94 -17.48
N LYS A 509 -9.49 20.78 -17.37
CA LYS A 509 -10.13 20.83 -16.07
C LYS A 509 -10.00 19.45 -15.42
N LEU A 510 -9.20 19.37 -14.35
CA LEU A 510 -9.00 18.14 -13.60
C LEU A 510 -10.36 17.55 -13.18
N THR A 511 -10.46 16.24 -13.37
CA THR A 511 -11.59 15.37 -13.00
C THR A 511 -11.07 13.95 -12.72
N VAL A 512 -9.75 13.81 -12.60
CA VAL A 512 -9.06 12.54 -12.35
C VAL A 512 -9.14 12.31 -10.85
N ALA A 513 -9.66 11.16 -10.44
CA ALA A 513 -9.66 10.78 -9.03
C ALA A 513 -8.21 10.71 -8.53
N PRO A 514 -7.93 11.06 -7.26
CA PRO A 514 -6.63 10.74 -6.68
C PRO A 514 -6.39 9.23 -6.79
N ILE A 515 -5.12 8.82 -6.95
CA ILE A 515 -4.71 7.42 -6.81
C ILE A 515 -4.91 7.06 -5.33
N VAL A 516 -6.12 6.60 -5.02
CA VAL A 516 -6.42 5.96 -3.74
C VAL A 516 -5.81 4.58 -3.86
N SER A 517 -4.74 4.28 -3.11
CA SER A 517 -4.31 2.89 -2.94
C SER A 517 -5.50 2.12 -2.37
N VAL A 518 -6.11 1.25 -3.18
CA VAL A 518 -7.37 0.60 -2.84
C VAL A 518 -7.05 -0.59 -1.96
N GLN A 519 -6.81 -0.34 -0.68
CA GLN A 519 -6.61 -1.41 0.29
C GLN A 519 -7.81 -2.38 0.22
N PRO A 520 -7.59 -3.67 -0.11
CA PRO A 520 -8.69 -4.59 -0.37
C PRO A 520 -9.59 -4.79 0.86
N PRO A 521 -10.89 -5.08 0.67
CA PRO A 521 -11.79 -5.28 1.79
C PRO A 521 -11.50 -6.61 2.50
N VAL A 522 -11.62 -6.61 3.83
CA VAL A 522 -11.62 -7.86 4.61
C VAL A 522 -12.99 -8.53 4.49
N ILE A 523 -13.03 -9.75 3.97
CA ILE A 523 -14.26 -10.49 3.67
C ILE A 523 -14.44 -11.62 4.69
N SER A 524 -15.47 -11.53 5.53
CA SER A 524 -15.82 -12.57 6.49
C SER A 524 -16.94 -13.46 5.94
N VAL A 525 -16.72 -14.76 5.80
CA VAL A 525 -17.69 -15.75 5.27
C VAL A 525 -17.90 -16.92 6.25
N PRO A 526 -19.03 -17.64 6.21
CA PRO A 526 -19.25 -18.79 7.10
C PRO A 526 -18.17 -19.88 6.97
N ALA A 527 -17.57 -20.31 8.08
CA ALA A 527 -16.46 -21.28 8.08
C ALA A 527 -16.84 -22.71 7.59
N ALA A 528 -18.12 -22.94 7.26
CA ALA A 528 -18.66 -24.21 6.78
C ALA A 528 -18.70 -24.36 5.23
N GLY A 529 -18.30 -23.33 4.49
CA GLY A 529 -18.31 -23.32 3.02
C GLY A 529 -16.97 -23.68 2.39
N ALA A 530 -17.02 -24.00 1.09
CA ALA A 530 -15.85 -23.98 0.21
C ALA A 530 -15.94 -22.71 -0.66
N TYR A 531 -14.81 -22.06 -0.87
CA TYR A 531 -14.70 -20.77 -1.54
C TYR A 531 -13.61 -20.82 -2.59
N SER A 532 -13.97 -20.56 -3.84
CA SER A 532 -13.00 -20.21 -4.88
C SER A 532 -12.67 -18.73 -4.73
N VAL A 533 -11.38 -18.41 -4.71
CA VAL A 533 -10.85 -17.05 -4.61
C VAL A 533 -10.44 -16.63 -6.01
N ALA A 534 -10.77 -15.39 -6.39
CA ALA A 534 -10.21 -14.73 -7.55
C ALA A 534 -9.58 -13.42 -7.10
N VAL A 535 -8.35 -13.19 -7.56
CA VAL A 535 -7.57 -11.98 -7.35
C VAL A 535 -7.35 -11.34 -8.73
N THR A 536 -7.72 -10.08 -8.89
CA THR A 536 -7.67 -9.36 -10.19
C THR A 536 -7.26 -7.91 -9.99
N GLY A 537 -6.32 -7.42 -10.78
CA GLY A 537 -5.87 -6.01 -10.78
C GLY A 537 -6.32 -5.25 -12.03
N ALA A 538 -6.04 -3.95 -12.08
CA ALA A 538 -6.03 -3.15 -13.29
C ALA A 538 -4.81 -3.46 -14.17
N ALA A 539 -3.69 -3.87 -13.55
CA ALA A 539 -2.48 -4.42 -14.15
C ALA A 539 -2.21 -5.82 -13.56
N ALA A 540 -1.19 -6.52 -14.08
CA ALA A 540 -0.61 -7.67 -13.38
C ALA A 540 0.12 -7.18 -12.12
N ALA A 541 0.10 -7.99 -11.06
CA ALA A 541 0.81 -7.74 -9.81
C ALA A 541 0.72 -8.98 -8.91
N THR A 542 1.68 -9.14 -8.00
CA THR A 542 1.62 -10.14 -6.93
C THR A 542 0.84 -9.63 -5.71
N ALA A 543 0.32 -10.56 -4.90
CA ALA A 543 -0.38 -10.26 -3.65
C ALA A 543 -0.15 -11.39 -2.63
N GLU A 544 -0.29 -11.08 -1.34
CA GLU A 544 -0.37 -12.10 -0.29
C GLU A 544 -1.84 -12.35 0.08
N LEU A 545 -2.30 -13.60 0.05
CA LEU A 545 -3.66 -13.99 0.41
C LEU A 545 -3.70 -14.67 1.77
N HIS A 546 -4.37 -14.06 2.75
CA HIS A 546 -4.66 -14.72 4.03
C HIS A 546 -6.13 -15.17 4.12
N ALA A 547 -6.35 -16.32 4.76
CA ALA A 547 -7.68 -16.82 5.14
C ALA A 547 -7.66 -17.41 6.56
N VAL A 548 -8.10 -16.64 7.56
CA VAL A 548 -8.00 -16.95 9.00
C VAL A 548 -9.37 -17.31 9.58
N GLY A 549 -9.49 -18.44 10.28
CA GLY A 549 -10.73 -18.88 10.90
C GLY A 549 -10.58 -19.91 12.04
N PRO A 550 -11.70 -20.45 12.55
CA PRO A 550 -11.72 -21.29 13.76
C PRO A 550 -10.96 -22.62 13.65
N GLY A 551 -9.67 -22.61 14.01
CA GLY A 551 -8.78 -23.77 13.97
C GLY A 551 -8.23 -24.11 12.58
N PHE A 552 -8.28 -23.14 11.67
CA PHE A 552 -7.70 -23.20 10.32
C PHE A 552 -7.22 -21.80 9.96
N ALA A 553 -5.97 -21.66 9.54
CA ALA A 553 -5.52 -20.50 8.80
C ALA A 553 -4.74 -20.93 7.55
N PHE A 554 -4.71 -20.05 6.57
CA PHE A 554 -3.95 -20.21 5.33
C PHE A 554 -3.34 -18.86 4.97
N ALA A 555 -2.10 -18.86 4.50
CA ALA A 555 -1.48 -17.75 3.77
C ALA A 555 -0.87 -18.28 2.47
N ALA A 556 -0.85 -17.46 1.43
CA ALA A 556 -0.14 -17.71 0.19
C ALA A 556 0.50 -16.42 -0.29
N SER A 557 1.81 -16.46 -0.49
CA SER A 557 2.58 -15.37 -1.09
C SER A 557 2.81 -15.61 -2.58
N GLY A 558 3.16 -14.55 -3.31
CA GLY A 558 3.35 -14.60 -4.76
C GLY A 558 2.07 -14.92 -5.54
N VAL A 559 0.89 -14.58 -5.01
CA VAL A 559 -0.39 -14.87 -5.70
C VAL A 559 -0.59 -13.89 -6.84
N GLN A 560 -0.60 -14.40 -8.08
CA GLN A 560 -0.69 -13.55 -9.27
C GLN A 560 -2.11 -13.01 -9.48
N ALA A 561 -2.23 -11.68 -9.58
CA ALA A 561 -3.47 -10.96 -9.85
C ALA A 561 -3.71 -10.79 -11.36
N GLY A 562 -4.86 -11.27 -11.86
CA GLY A 562 -5.18 -11.16 -13.28
C GLY A 562 -5.42 -9.72 -13.73
N ALA A 563 -4.67 -9.27 -14.75
CA ALA A 563 -4.81 -7.95 -15.37
C ALA A 563 -6.19 -7.73 -16.06
N GLY A 564 -6.96 -6.78 -15.54
CA GLY A 564 -8.26 -6.39 -16.05
C GLY A 564 -9.30 -7.49 -15.94
N GLN A 565 -9.48 -8.28 -16.99
CA GLN A 565 -10.42 -9.43 -17.03
C GLN A 565 -9.74 -10.76 -17.33
N THR A 566 -8.40 -10.82 -17.35
CA THR A 566 -7.69 -12.11 -17.37
C THR A 566 -7.87 -12.80 -16.02
N ALA A 567 -7.64 -14.12 -15.99
CA ALA A 567 -7.62 -14.87 -14.74
C ALA A 567 -6.21 -14.81 -14.18
N GLY A 568 -6.08 -14.39 -12.92
CA GLY A 568 -4.93 -14.72 -12.08
C GLY A 568 -5.10 -16.11 -11.47
N ASP A 569 -4.37 -16.37 -10.39
CA ASP A 569 -4.31 -17.70 -9.77
C ASP A 569 -5.68 -18.23 -9.32
N ALA A 570 -5.92 -19.52 -9.59
CA ALA A 570 -7.16 -20.21 -9.30
C ALA A 570 -7.10 -20.94 -7.96
N ILE A 571 -7.27 -20.19 -6.87
CA ILE A 571 -7.20 -20.73 -5.50
C ILE A 571 -8.59 -21.18 -5.03
N THR A 572 -8.69 -22.36 -4.38
CA THR A 572 -9.93 -22.82 -3.73
C THR A 572 -9.67 -23.32 -2.32
N ILE A 573 -10.31 -22.67 -1.34
CA ILE A 573 -10.10 -22.89 0.10
C ILE A 573 -11.40 -23.44 0.72
N ASN A 574 -11.28 -24.53 1.47
CA ASN A 574 -12.39 -25.16 2.20
C ASN A 574 -12.00 -25.35 3.68
N PRO A 575 -12.20 -24.34 4.53
CA PRO A 575 -11.80 -24.38 5.95
C PRO A 575 -12.48 -25.50 6.73
N ALA A 576 -13.67 -25.94 6.29
CA ALA A 576 -14.41 -27.03 6.94
C ALA A 576 -13.86 -28.42 6.63
N ALA A 577 -13.18 -28.58 5.49
CA ALA A 577 -12.46 -29.80 5.13
C ALA A 577 -10.96 -29.74 5.50
N GLY A 578 -10.41 -28.55 5.77
CA GLY A 578 -8.98 -28.36 5.93
C GLY A 578 -8.21 -28.51 4.60
N SER A 579 -8.84 -28.15 3.48
CA SER A 579 -8.27 -28.34 2.14
C SER A 579 -8.07 -27.03 1.39
N VAL A 580 -6.97 -26.94 0.66
CA VAL A 580 -6.67 -25.87 -0.31
C VAL A 580 -6.24 -26.51 -1.63
N ASN A 581 -6.70 -25.94 -2.74
CA ASN A 581 -6.12 -26.18 -4.06
C ASN A 581 -5.56 -24.86 -4.58
N TYR A 582 -4.29 -24.88 -4.99
CA TYR A 582 -3.61 -23.79 -5.68
C TYR A 582 -3.30 -24.23 -7.11
N ALA A 583 -3.51 -23.34 -8.06
CA ALA A 583 -3.32 -23.57 -9.49
C ALA A 583 -2.96 -22.22 -10.13
N PRO A 584 -1.69 -22.01 -10.52
CA PRO A 584 -1.26 -20.70 -11.01
C PRO A 584 -1.77 -20.41 -12.42
N ALA A 585 -1.76 -19.13 -12.79
CA ALA A 585 -2.10 -18.67 -14.13
C ALA A 585 -0.96 -18.84 -15.16
N GLY A 586 0.29 -18.68 -14.73
CA GLY A 586 1.53 -18.75 -15.52
C GLY A 586 2.65 -19.43 -14.72
N ALA A 587 3.90 -19.06 -15.00
CA ALA A 587 5.04 -19.40 -14.13
C ALA A 587 4.83 -18.81 -12.72
N ALA A 588 5.09 -19.61 -11.67
CA ALA A 588 5.00 -19.15 -10.27
C ALA A 588 5.78 -20.06 -9.31
N LYS A 589 6.39 -19.47 -8.27
CA LYS A 589 7.06 -20.20 -7.18
C LYS A 589 6.55 -19.77 -5.79
N PRO A 590 5.28 -20.07 -5.46
CA PRO A 590 4.60 -19.52 -4.28
C PRO A 590 5.05 -20.21 -2.98
N VAL A 591 5.05 -19.44 -1.90
CA VAL A 591 5.10 -19.98 -0.54
C VAL A 591 3.67 -20.16 -0.02
N LEU A 592 3.32 -21.38 0.39
CA LEU A 592 2.00 -21.72 0.93
C LEU A 592 2.09 -22.14 2.39
N THR A 593 1.45 -21.38 3.29
CA THR A 593 1.43 -21.65 4.73
C THR A 593 0.06 -22.13 5.18
N LEU A 594 -0.02 -23.26 5.87
CA LEU A 594 -1.26 -23.86 6.36
C LEU A 594 -1.18 -24.16 7.86
N THR A 595 -2.08 -23.56 8.65
CA THR A 595 -2.13 -23.74 10.10
C THR A 595 -3.40 -24.48 10.52
N THR A 596 -3.25 -25.48 11.38
CA THR A 596 -4.36 -26.31 11.89
C THR A 596 -4.36 -26.46 13.40
N ALA A 597 -5.56 -26.58 14.00
CA ALA A 597 -5.73 -26.88 15.42
C ALA A 597 -6.20 -28.33 15.64
N GLY A 598 -5.29 -29.17 16.13
CA GLY A 598 -5.50 -30.58 16.47
C GLY A 598 -6.13 -30.80 17.85
N ALA A 599 -6.08 -32.05 18.32
CA ALA A 599 -6.49 -32.40 19.67
C ALA A 599 -5.38 -32.21 20.72
N ASP A 600 -4.13 -32.43 20.32
CA ASP A 600 -2.96 -32.48 21.22
C ASP A 600 -2.05 -31.24 21.09
N GLY A 601 -2.21 -30.44 20.03
CA GLY A 601 -1.53 -29.17 19.79
C GLY A 601 -2.10 -28.43 18.57
N GLU A 602 -1.38 -27.41 18.13
CA GLU A 602 -1.56 -26.75 16.83
C GLU A 602 -0.32 -27.02 15.95
N THR A 603 -0.47 -26.96 14.64
CA THR A 603 0.63 -27.24 13.70
C THR A 603 0.54 -26.29 12.52
N VAL A 604 1.68 -25.69 12.17
CA VAL A 604 1.86 -24.92 10.93
C VAL A 604 2.70 -25.74 9.97
N PHE A 605 2.35 -25.68 8.68
CA PHE A 605 3.07 -26.29 7.57
C PHE A 605 3.37 -25.19 6.56
N THR A 606 4.64 -24.89 6.30
CA THR A 606 5.05 -24.05 5.18
C THR A 606 5.55 -24.94 4.05
N LEU A 607 5.09 -24.66 2.83
CA LEU A 607 5.38 -25.39 1.60
C LEU A 607 5.98 -24.42 0.59
N GLY A 608 7.10 -24.79 -0.05
CA GLY A 608 7.78 -23.95 -1.03
C GLY A 608 8.80 -24.72 -1.88
N GLY A 609 9.63 -23.99 -2.62
CA GLY A 609 10.72 -24.55 -3.44
C GLY A 609 10.29 -25.21 -4.76
N VAL A 610 8.99 -25.38 -5.02
CA VAL A 610 8.47 -25.90 -6.29
C VAL A 610 8.08 -24.75 -7.20
N SER A 611 8.69 -24.70 -8.39
CA SER A 611 8.20 -23.89 -9.51
C SER A 611 7.02 -24.58 -10.17
N PHE A 612 6.04 -23.79 -10.59
CA PHE A 612 4.80 -24.25 -11.21
C PHE A 612 4.56 -23.56 -12.55
N GLU A 613 3.92 -24.28 -13.45
CA GLU A 613 3.49 -23.78 -14.76
C GLU A 613 1.97 -23.68 -14.89
N ALA A 614 1.52 -22.91 -15.88
CA ALA A 614 0.12 -22.82 -16.29
C ALA A 614 -0.52 -24.21 -16.48
N GLY A 615 -1.54 -24.52 -15.66
CA GLY A 615 -2.27 -25.79 -15.71
C GLY A 615 -1.70 -26.92 -14.85
N GLN A 616 -0.62 -26.67 -14.10
CA GLN A 616 -0.24 -27.48 -12.94
C GLN A 616 -1.08 -27.10 -11.71
N GLN A 617 -1.22 -28.01 -10.74
CA GLN A 617 -2.01 -27.74 -9.50
C GLN A 617 -1.46 -28.49 -8.29
N LEU A 618 -1.40 -27.83 -7.13
CA LEU A 618 -1.13 -28.42 -5.83
C LEU A 618 -2.39 -28.42 -4.96
N THR A 619 -2.85 -29.60 -4.56
CA THR A 619 -3.84 -29.76 -3.49
C THR A 619 -3.15 -30.12 -2.17
N VAL A 620 -3.44 -29.34 -1.13
CA VAL A 620 -3.04 -29.56 0.27
C VAL A 620 -4.28 -29.91 1.08
N GLN A 621 -4.23 -30.99 1.85
CA GLN A 621 -5.38 -31.52 2.61
C GLN A 621 -4.95 -31.97 4.01
N VAL A 622 -5.36 -31.22 5.04
CA VAL A 622 -5.08 -31.54 6.44
C VAL A 622 -6.30 -32.17 7.12
N ASP A 623 -6.13 -33.35 7.74
CA ASP A 623 -7.09 -33.91 8.69
C ASP A 623 -6.52 -33.80 10.11
N PRO A 624 -6.97 -32.81 10.92
CA PRO A 624 -6.50 -32.62 12.29
C PRO A 624 -7.10 -33.61 13.31
N ILE A 625 -7.97 -34.53 12.89
CA ILE A 625 -8.48 -35.64 13.70
C ILE A 625 -7.61 -36.90 13.48
N ALA A 626 -7.24 -37.16 12.22
CA ALA A 626 -6.30 -38.23 11.88
C ALA A 626 -4.85 -37.86 12.24
N GLY A 627 -4.51 -36.57 12.18
CA GLY A 627 -3.13 -36.08 12.29
C GLY A 627 -2.36 -36.28 10.99
N THR A 628 -3.00 -36.08 9.84
CA THR A 628 -2.40 -36.35 8.53
C THR A 628 -2.42 -35.14 7.60
N LEU A 629 -1.31 -34.89 6.92
CA LEU A 629 -1.15 -33.92 5.84
C LEU A 629 -1.08 -34.69 4.51
N GLY A 630 -2.09 -34.54 3.68
CA GLY A 630 -2.14 -35.04 2.30
C GLY A 630 -1.66 -33.96 1.32
N LEU A 631 -0.79 -34.34 0.39
CA LEU A 631 -0.24 -33.51 -0.67
C LEU A 631 -0.43 -34.24 -2.00
N SER A 632 -1.06 -33.62 -2.99
CA SER A 632 -1.22 -34.21 -4.34
C SER A 632 -1.01 -33.17 -5.42
N GLY A 633 -0.16 -33.51 -6.38
CA GLY A 633 0.07 -32.73 -7.59
C GLY A 633 -0.82 -33.17 -8.75
N THR A 634 -1.10 -32.23 -9.65
CA THR A 634 -1.60 -32.51 -11.02
C THR A 634 -0.62 -31.86 -11.99
N ASN A 635 -0.04 -32.66 -12.89
CA ASN A 635 0.96 -32.22 -13.88
C ASN A 635 2.25 -31.56 -13.32
N ILE A 636 2.46 -31.55 -12.00
CA ILE A 636 3.71 -31.05 -11.40
C ILE A 636 4.90 -31.93 -11.82
N GLY A 637 6.06 -31.30 -11.98
CA GLY A 637 7.35 -31.90 -12.30
C GLY A 637 7.90 -32.86 -11.24
N LYS A 638 9.21 -33.13 -11.27
CA LYS A 638 9.88 -34.03 -10.31
C LYS A 638 10.53 -33.28 -9.16
N ASP A 639 10.17 -32.02 -8.99
CA ASP A 639 10.87 -31.09 -8.12
C ASP A 639 10.62 -31.44 -6.65
N ASN A 640 11.62 -31.12 -5.84
CA ASN A 640 11.60 -31.35 -4.41
C ASN A 640 10.73 -30.28 -3.75
N LEU A 641 9.64 -30.69 -3.12
CA LEU A 641 8.83 -29.82 -2.30
C LEU A 641 9.49 -29.65 -0.93
N VAL A 642 9.90 -28.42 -0.63
CA VAL A 642 10.32 -28.04 0.72
C VAL A 642 9.09 -28.02 1.62
N LEU A 643 9.19 -28.73 2.75
CA LEU A 643 8.22 -28.68 3.83
C LEU A 643 8.95 -28.33 5.13
N VAL A 644 8.52 -27.23 5.76
CA VAL A 644 8.81 -26.92 7.16
C VAL A 644 7.52 -27.10 7.96
N ALA A 645 7.54 -27.95 8.99
CA ALA A 645 6.37 -28.29 9.78
C ALA A 645 6.66 -28.09 11.27
N THR A 646 5.99 -27.12 11.88
CA THR A 646 6.23 -26.76 13.30
C THR A 646 5.01 -27.09 14.14
N LYS A 647 5.21 -28.00 15.10
CA LYS A 647 4.17 -28.55 15.98
C LYS A 647 4.31 -27.97 17.38
N VAL A 648 3.27 -27.27 17.84
CA VAL A 648 3.18 -26.62 19.15
C VAL A 648 2.13 -27.34 20.00
N ASP A 649 2.59 -28.19 20.92
CA ASP A 649 1.74 -29.01 21.78
C ASP A 649 1.04 -28.20 22.88
N ASN A 650 -0.10 -28.71 23.37
CA ASN A 650 -0.92 -28.07 24.42
C ASN A 650 -0.22 -27.88 25.78
N ASP A 651 0.94 -28.49 26.01
CA ASP A 651 1.77 -28.28 27.20
C ASP A 651 2.96 -27.32 26.96
N GLY A 652 3.08 -26.79 25.75
CA GLY A 652 4.11 -25.82 25.35
C GLY A 652 5.38 -26.45 24.79
N ALA A 653 5.41 -27.76 24.51
CA ALA A 653 6.48 -28.36 23.72
C ALA A 653 6.37 -27.89 22.25
N ILE A 654 7.52 -27.61 21.64
CA ILE A 654 7.66 -27.14 20.26
C ILE A 654 8.61 -28.10 19.57
N ASN A 655 8.28 -28.54 18.36
CA ASN A 655 9.12 -29.42 17.57
C ASN A 655 8.99 -29.03 16.09
N THR A 656 10.13 -28.71 15.46
CA THR A 656 10.27 -28.42 14.04
C THR A 656 10.62 -29.70 13.28
N PHE A 657 10.07 -29.88 12.08
CA PHE A 657 10.47 -30.91 11.13
C PHE A 657 10.71 -30.24 9.77
N ALA A 658 11.86 -30.49 9.15
CA ALA A 658 12.21 -29.89 7.86
C ALA A 658 12.66 -30.96 6.85
N THR A 659 12.20 -30.85 5.60
CA THR A 659 12.61 -31.78 4.52
C THR A 659 12.42 -31.19 3.12
N ASP A 660 13.34 -31.49 2.22
CA ASP A 660 13.26 -31.35 0.77
C ASP A 660 12.77 -32.66 0.09
N GLY A 661 12.70 -33.76 0.84
CA GLY A 661 12.64 -35.13 0.29
C GLY A 661 11.29 -35.54 -0.33
N ILE A 662 10.37 -34.61 -0.55
CA ILE A 662 9.01 -34.84 -1.06
C ILE A 662 8.97 -34.55 -2.56
N VAL A 663 9.05 -35.61 -3.37
CA VAL A 663 8.86 -35.51 -4.84
C VAL A 663 7.38 -35.71 -5.14
N LEU A 664 6.70 -34.69 -5.65
CA LEU A 664 5.32 -34.84 -6.12
C LEU A 664 5.32 -35.63 -7.43
N ALA A 665 4.28 -36.44 -7.65
CA ALA A 665 4.07 -37.15 -8.91
C ALA A 665 2.92 -36.50 -9.67
N ALA A 666 2.99 -36.49 -11.00
CA ALA A 666 1.95 -35.95 -11.88
C ALA A 666 0.55 -36.58 -11.65
N THR A 667 0.49 -37.75 -11.01
CA THR A 667 -0.72 -38.37 -10.45
C THR A 667 -0.42 -39.03 -9.11
N GLY A 668 -1.36 -38.96 -8.17
CA GLY A 668 -1.28 -39.61 -6.85
C GLY A 668 -1.28 -38.63 -5.68
N SER A 669 -1.18 -39.14 -4.45
CA SER A 669 -1.01 -38.34 -3.24
C SER A 669 0.07 -38.92 -2.30
N GLN A 670 0.70 -38.03 -1.54
CA GLN A 670 1.59 -38.36 -0.42
C GLN A 670 0.93 -37.93 0.88
N VAL A 671 0.98 -38.78 1.90
CA VAL A 671 0.27 -38.57 3.17
C VAL A 671 1.22 -38.70 4.35
N LEU A 672 1.57 -37.59 4.98
CA LEU A 672 2.45 -37.53 6.14
C LEU A 672 1.63 -37.69 7.43
N ASP A 673 2.11 -38.51 8.38
CA ASP A 673 1.46 -38.74 9.69
C ASP A 673 2.12 -37.92 10.81
N PHE A 674 1.83 -36.61 10.84
CA PHE A 674 2.31 -35.66 11.85
C PHE A 674 1.68 -35.88 13.24
N GLY A 675 0.54 -36.59 13.29
CA GLY A 675 -0.13 -37.00 14.52
C GLY A 675 0.61 -38.10 15.25
N ALA A 676 1.16 -39.07 14.53
CA ALA A 676 2.00 -40.13 15.10
C ALA A 676 3.46 -39.70 15.36
N TRP A 677 3.94 -38.64 14.70
CA TRP A 677 5.28 -38.09 14.92
C TRP A 677 5.44 -37.56 16.36
N ASP A 678 6.50 -38.01 17.03
CA ASP A 678 6.76 -37.75 18.46
C ASP A 678 7.58 -36.48 18.73
N GLY A 679 7.85 -35.69 17.69
CA GLY A 679 8.67 -34.49 17.75
C GLY A 679 10.16 -34.74 17.51
N SER A 680 10.57 -35.95 17.07
CA SER A 680 11.99 -36.23 16.84
C SER A 680 12.26 -37.17 15.66
N GLY A 681 13.12 -36.71 14.74
CA GLY A 681 13.61 -37.53 13.64
C GLY A 681 12.53 -37.85 12.60
N ALA A 682 12.76 -38.91 11.84
CA ALA A 682 12.00 -39.18 10.62
C ALA A 682 10.48 -39.25 10.79
N MET A 683 9.74 -38.61 9.88
CA MET A 683 8.28 -38.69 9.79
C MET A 683 7.86 -39.77 8.79
N SER A 684 6.84 -40.56 9.13
CA SER A 684 6.35 -41.60 8.22
C SER A 684 5.41 -40.99 7.18
N MET A 685 5.64 -41.31 5.91
CA MET A 685 4.86 -40.85 4.77
C MET A 685 4.34 -42.03 3.95
N GLY A 686 3.01 -42.09 3.82
CA GLY A 686 2.32 -42.94 2.87
C GLY A 686 2.40 -42.40 1.44
N ILE A 687 2.40 -43.31 0.47
CA ILE A 687 2.32 -43.00 -0.97
C ILE A 687 1.09 -43.74 -1.52
N ASP A 688 0.14 -42.96 -2.04
CA ASP A 688 -1.01 -43.35 -2.86
C ASP A 688 -0.65 -43.00 -4.32
N ALA A 689 -0.13 -43.98 -5.06
CA ALA A 689 0.49 -43.73 -6.36
C ALA A 689 -0.53 -43.63 -7.52
N ASP A 690 -1.78 -44.06 -7.33
CA ASP A 690 -2.83 -44.00 -8.36
C ASP A 690 -4.01 -43.07 -8.00
N GLY A 691 -4.02 -42.49 -6.80
CA GLY A 691 -5.00 -41.52 -6.33
C GLY A 691 -6.34 -42.15 -5.93
N ASP A 692 -6.39 -43.46 -5.64
CA ASP A 692 -7.64 -44.13 -5.24
C ASP A 692 -8.02 -43.91 -3.75
N GLY A 693 -7.12 -43.31 -2.97
CA GLY A 693 -7.26 -43.09 -1.53
C GLY A 693 -6.74 -44.26 -0.67
N THR A 694 -6.06 -45.23 -1.27
CA THR A 694 -5.33 -46.30 -0.61
C THR A 694 -3.82 -45.99 -0.62
N LEU A 695 -3.08 -46.45 0.38
CA LEU A 695 -1.62 -46.34 0.40
C LEU A 695 -1.00 -47.66 -0.10
N GLU A 696 -0.26 -47.63 -1.21
CA GLU A 696 0.47 -48.80 -1.73
C GLU A 696 1.74 -49.06 -0.93
N SER A 697 2.36 -47.99 -0.42
CA SER A 697 3.64 -48.06 0.29
C SER A 697 3.79 -46.93 1.31
N THR A 698 4.79 -47.08 2.17
CA THR A 698 5.20 -46.10 3.18
C THR A 698 6.72 -45.97 3.16
N ARG A 699 7.24 -44.74 3.23
CA ARG A 699 8.66 -44.46 3.48
C ARG A 699 8.81 -43.50 4.66
N GLU A 700 9.99 -43.51 5.25
CA GLU A 700 10.36 -42.52 6.25
C GLU A 700 10.99 -41.32 5.52
N LEU A 701 10.47 -40.11 5.74
CA LEU A 701 11.10 -38.85 5.36
C LEU A 701 12.13 -38.48 6.41
N ALA A 702 13.33 -38.07 5.99
CA ALA A 702 14.33 -37.56 6.90
C ALA A 702 13.91 -36.21 7.48
N ASP A 703 14.27 -36.00 8.73
CA ASP A 703 14.22 -34.73 9.45
C ASP A 703 15.60 -34.10 9.27
N GLU A 704 15.71 -33.17 8.33
CA GLU A 704 16.96 -32.51 7.96
C GLU A 704 17.13 -31.21 8.76
N PRO A 705 18.37 -30.72 9.00
CA PRO A 705 18.58 -29.42 9.65
C PRO A 705 17.91 -28.31 8.84
N LEU A 706 17.29 -27.33 9.50
CA LEU A 706 16.52 -26.27 8.82
C LEU A 706 17.33 -25.57 7.71
N GLY A 707 18.59 -25.22 7.98
CA GLY A 707 19.49 -24.60 6.99
C GLY A 707 19.84 -25.48 5.79
N ALA A 708 19.56 -26.78 5.83
CA ALA A 708 19.77 -27.66 4.68
C ALA A 708 18.64 -27.56 3.64
N VAL A 709 17.45 -27.04 4.01
CA VAL A 709 16.28 -26.95 3.11
C VAL A 709 15.92 -25.51 2.73
N ILE A 710 16.37 -24.49 3.48
CA ILE A 710 16.02 -23.08 3.14
C ILE A 710 16.61 -22.64 1.80
N ASN A 711 17.77 -23.17 1.40
CA ASN A 711 18.39 -22.81 0.12
C ASN A 711 17.55 -23.28 -1.08
N ASP A 712 16.68 -24.29 -0.90
CA ASP A 712 15.77 -24.77 -1.93
C ASP A 712 14.48 -23.93 -2.01
N LEU A 713 14.20 -23.06 -1.01
CA LEU A 713 13.07 -22.12 -1.07
C LEU A 713 13.26 -21.09 -2.20
N GLY A 714 14.48 -20.54 -2.34
CA GLY A 714 14.88 -19.64 -3.44
C GLY A 714 15.37 -18.26 -2.98
N SER A 715 14.74 -17.20 -3.48
CA SER A 715 15.16 -15.81 -3.24
C SER A 715 15.09 -15.40 -1.77
N ALA A 716 15.71 -14.27 -1.42
CA ALA A 716 15.64 -13.70 -0.07
C ALA A 716 14.18 -13.53 0.41
N ALA A 717 13.28 -13.07 -0.48
CA ALA A 717 11.83 -12.97 -0.23
C ALA A 717 11.17 -14.35 -0.01
N GLN A 718 11.48 -15.35 -0.84
CA GLN A 718 10.94 -16.71 -0.67
C GLN A 718 11.43 -17.37 0.63
N ILE A 719 12.63 -17.03 1.11
CA ILE A 719 13.18 -17.49 2.39
C ILE A 719 12.50 -16.78 3.57
N SER A 720 12.30 -15.46 3.52
CA SER A 720 11.60 -14.73 4.59
C SER A 720 10.16 -15.21 4.74
N GLU A 721 9.40 -15.29 3.64
CA GLU A 721 8.03 -15.81 3.60
C GLU A 721 7.96 -17.27 4.05
N GLY A 722 8.87 -18.11 3.55
CA GLY A 722 8.97 -19.53 3.90
C GLY A 722 9.21 -19.78 5.38
N MET A 723 9.88 -18.84 6.06
CA MET A 723 10.28 -18.97 7.45
C MET A 723 9.45 -18.14 8.44
N ALA A 724 8.76 -17.08 8.01
CA ALA A 724 8.02 -16.15 8.86
C ALA A 724 7.07 -16.88 9.82
N ALA A 725 6.25 -17.79 9.30
CA ALA A 725 5.27 -18.54 10.09
C ALA A 725 5.89 -19.57 11.08
N SER A 726 7.21 -19.79 11.02
CA SER A 726 7.98 -20.61 11.97
C SER A 726 8.98 -19.83 12.82
N ALA A 727 9.21 -18.53 12.56
CA ALA A 727 10.23 -17.71 13.24
C ALA A 727 10.10 -17.75 14.77
N ALA A 728 8.89 -17.51 15.29
CA ALA A 728 8.57 -17.53 16.72
C ALA A 728 8.74 -18.90 17.43
N TYR A 729 9.16 -19.94 16.71
CA TYR A 729 9.24 -21.33 17.17
C TYR A 729 10.62 -21.98 17.03
N MET A 730 11.56 -21.33 16.35
CA MET A 730 12.92 -21.83 16.17
C MET A 730 13.65 -21.94 17.51
N ASP A 731 14.35 -23.05 17.74
CA ASP A 731 15.24 -23.23 18.91
C ASP A 731 16.70 -22.85 18.59
N ASP A 732 17.57 -22.82 19.61
CA ASP A 732 19.01 -22.52 19.46
C ASP A 732 19.70 -23.32 18.33
N ALA A 733 19.22 -24.52 17.98
CA ALA A 733 19.79 -25.37 16.94
C ALA A 733 19.19 -25.09 15.56
N ASP A 734 17.88 -24.86 15.47
CA ASP A 734 17.22 -24.39 14.25
C ASP A 734 17.78 -23.03 13.81
N THR A 735 17.86 -22.06 14.74
CA THR A 735 18.42 -20.72 14.51
C THR A 735 19.89 -20.79 14.08
N ALA A 736 20.73 -21.57 14.79
CA ALA A 736 22.12 -21.74 14.40
C ALA A 736 22.29 -22.44 13.03
N SER A 737 21.39 -23.36 12.66
CA SER A 737 21.41 -23.99 11.35
C SER A 737 20.95 -23.04 10.24
N PHE A 738 19.91 -22.27 10.49
CA PHE A 738 19.35 -21.27 9.57
C PHE A 738 20.38 -20.19 9.25
N LEU A 739 20.92 -19.52 10.27
CA LEU A 739 21.90 -18.44 10.10
C LEU A 739 23.18 -18.91 9.40
N ALA A 740 23.65 -20.14 9.68
CA ALA A 740 24.84 -20.67 9.03
C ALA A 740 24.64 -21.00 7.54
N ALA A 741 23.42 -21.30 7.11
CA ALA A 741 23.08 -21.48 5.70
C ALA A 741 22.84 -20.14 5.00
N LEU A 742 22.09 -19.23 5.64
CA LEU A 742 21.85 -17.88 5.16
C LEU A 742 23.18 -17.14 4.90
N ALA A 743 24.14 -17.22 5.84
CA ALA A 743 25.46 -16.57 5.71
C ALA A 743 26.28 -16.99 4.48
N VAL A 744 25.93 -18.09 3.81
CA VAL A 744 26.59 -18.58 2.59
C VAL A 744 25.65 -18.61 1.36
N ALA A 745 24.45 -18.05 1.46
CA ALA A 745 23.46 -17.99 0.39
C ALA A 745 23.87 -17.03 -0.75
N GLY A 746 24.76 -16.06 -0.47
CA GLY A 746 25.32 -15.15 -1.48
C GLY A 746 24.66 -13.76 -1.55
N PHE A 747 23.65 -13.51 -0.72
CA PHE A 747 22.93 -12.25 -0.64
C PHE A 747 23.79 -11.04 -0.22
N SER A 748 23.28 -9.85 -0.52
CA SER A 748 23.77 -8.54 -0.09
C SER A 748 23.57 -8.29 1.41
N ALA A 749 24.17 -7.20 1.91
CA ALA A 749 24.01 -6.79 3.31
C ALA A 749 22.55 -6.45 3.66
N ASP A 750 21.81 -5.90 2.70
CA ASP A 750 20.45 -5.39 2.88
C ASP A 750 19.41 -6.49 2.72
N GLU A 751 19.58 -7.41 1.77
CA GLU A 751 18.81 -8.67 1.76
C GLU A 751 18.98 -9.46 3.08
N PHE A 752 20.20 -9.55 3.62
CA PHE A 752 20.41 -10.16 4.95
C PHE A 752 19.68 -9.38 6.05
N GLY A 753 19.68 -8.04 5.99
CA GLY A 753 18.92 -7.18 6.89
C GLY A 753 17.42 -7.45 6.81
N ARG A 754 16.84 -7.39 5.60
CA ARG A 754 15.43 -7.62 5.28
C ARG A 754 14.97 -9.00 5.73
N VAL A 755 15.72 -10.06 5.41
CA VAL A 755 15.41 -11.44 5.85
C VAL A 755 15.40 -11.52 7.37
N LEU A 756 16.44 -11.05 8.07
CA LEU A 756 16.46 -11.16 9.53
C LEU A 756 15.46 -10.22 10.24
N GLN A 757 15.12 -9.06 9.64
CA GLN A 757 14.09 -8.16 10.15
C GLN A 757 12.68 -8.79 10.02
N SER A 758 12.37 -9.42 8.89
CA SER A 758 11.11 -10.15 8.71
C SER A 758 10.95 -11.33 9.69
N LEU A 759 12.08 -11.91 10.12
CA LEU A 759 12.16 -13.02 11.07
C LEU A 759 12.45 -12.57 12.51
N ASN A 760 12.25 -11.28 12.85
CA ASN A 760 12.53 -10.71 14.17
C ASN A 760 11.81 -11.46 15.33
N GLU A 761 10.71 -12.18 15.07
CA GLU A 761 10.06 -13.03 16.07
C GLU A 761 10.93 -14.21 16.57
N ALA A 762 12.03 -14.54 15.89
CA ALA A 762 13.02 -15.51 16.33
C ALA A 762 13.93 -15.01 17.48
N ASP A 763 13.85 -13.73 17.87
CA ASP A 763 14.57 -13.12 19.01
C ASP A 763 16.10 -13.40 18.98
N PHE A 764 16.72 -13.19 17.79
CA PHE A 764 18.12 -13.53 17.54
C PHE A 764 19.06 -12.90 18.56
N SER A 765 19.80 -13.73 19.32
CA SER A 765 20.70 -13.19 20.33
C SER A 765 21.90 -12.47 19.70
N ALA A 766 22.46 -11.48 20.42
CA ALA A 766 23.68 -10.80 19.99
C ALA A 766 24.88 -11.74 19.74
N ALA A 767 24.88 -12.96 20.28
CA ALA A 767 25.91 -13.97 20.02
C ALA A 767 25.68 -14.73 18.70
N GLU A 768 24.42 -14.94 18.30
CA GLU A 768 24.03 -15.53 17.03
C GLU A 768 24.22 -14.52 15.90
N LEU A 769 23.76 -13.28 16.07
CA LEU A 769 24.04 -12.18 15.14
C LEU A 769 25.55 -11.93 15.00
N GLN A 770 26.33 -12.01 16.08
CA GLN A 770 27.79 -11.95 15.98
C GLN A 770 28.37 -13.07 15.11
N ALA A 771 27.90 -14.32 15.30
CA ALA A 771 28.40 -15.46 14.54
C ALA A 771 28.03 -15.33 13.05
N PHE A 772 26.79 -14.93 12.76
CA PHE A 772 26.30 -14.65 11.42
C PHE A 772 27.11 -13.56 10.72
N VAL A 773 27.27 -12.38 11.33
CA VAL A 773 28.02 -11.24 10.78
C VAL A 773 29.49 -11.57 10.49
N VAL A 774 30.08 -12.51 11.22
CA VAL A 774 31.45 -13.00 10.96
C VAL A 774 31.50 -14.02 9.82
N GLU A 775 30.55 -14.97 9.76
CA GLU A 775 30.54 -16.01 8.72
C GLU A 775 30.12 -15.43 7.34
N ALA A 776 29.17 -14.50 7.32
CA ALA A 776 28.72 -13.76 6.13
C ALA A 776 29.74 -12.71 5.63
N GLY A 777 30.88 -12.53 6.32
CA GLY A 777 31.92 -11.57 5.94
C GLY A 777 31.58 -10.09 6.21
N LEU A 778 30.37 -9.78 6.67
CA LEU A 778 29.91 -8.41 7.00
C LEU A 778 30.84 -7.72 8.01
N ALA A 779 31.49 -8.45 8.92
CA ALA A 779 32.47 -7.91 9.87
C ALA A 779 33.74 -7.31 9.23
N ASP A 780 34.09 -7.70 7.99
CA ASP A 780 35.33 -7.31 7.33
C ASP A 780 35.22 -5.94 6.61
N ASP A 781 34.01 -5.43 6.37
CA ASP A 781 33.75 -4.09 5.81
C ASP A 781 32.74 -3.29 6.65
N LEU A 782 33.10 -2.06 7.03
CA LEU A 782 32.26 -1.22 7.89
C LEU A 782 31.05 -0.63 7.14
N GLY A 783 31.08 -0.54 5.80
CA GLY A 783 29.94 -0.16 4.98
C GLY A 783 28.87 -1.24 4.99
N LEU A 784 29.26 -2.47 4.62
CA LEU A 784 28.35 -3.63 4.63
C LEU A 784 27.76 -3.91 6.02
N PHE A 785 28.55 -3.77 7.09
CA PHE A 785 28.01 -3.86 8.45
C PHE A 785 27.02 -2.74 8.80
N ALA A 786 27.24 -1.51 8.31
CA ALA A 786 26.35 -0.39 8.59
C ALA A 786 25.01 -0.54 7.87
N ALA A 787 25.02 -0.93 6.59
CA ALA A 787 23.83 -1.23 5.79
C ALA A 787 23.00 -2.35 6.45
N PHE A 788 23.61 -3.53 6.67
CA PHE A 788 22.99 -4.64 7.39
C PHE A 788 22.39 -4.23 8.75
N ALA A 789 23.10 -3.44 9.56
CA ALA A 789 22.64 -3.06 10.89
C ALA A 789 21.50 -2.02 10.87
N HIS A 790 21.47 -1.16 9.84
CA HIS A 790 20.37 -0.22 9.59
C HIS A 790 19.13 -0.95 9.08
N THR A 791 19.27 -1.78 8.05
CA THR A 791 18.18 -2.54 7.43
C THR A 791 17.59 -3.60 8.39
N LEU A 792 18.40 -4.17 9.29
CA LEU A 792 17.90 -5.00 10.41
C LEU A 792 17.13 -4.20 11.47
N GLY A 793 17.28 -2.87 11.52
CA GLY A 793 16.58 -1.99 12.45
C GLY A 793 17.12 -1.99 13.89
N LEU A 794 18.40 -2.29 14.10
CA LEU A 794 18.99 -2.44 15.43
C LEU A 794 18.92 -1.15 16.26
N ASP A 795 18.46 -1.26 17.50
CA ASP A 795 18.43 -0.12 18.43
C ASP A 795 19.83 0.25 18.97
N ALA A 796 19.95 1.40 19.62
CA ALA A 796 21.24 1.90 20.09
C ALA A 796 21.90 1.05 21.20
N GLU A 797 21.15 0.23 21.94
CA GLU A 797 21.68 -0.75 22.91
C GLU A 797 22.10 -2.04 22.20
N GLU A 798 21.30 -2.54 21.25
CA GLU A 798 21.57 -3.72 20.42
C GLU A 798 22.80 -3.52 19.53
N PHE A 799 22.85 -2.41 18.79
CA PHE A 799 23.99 -2.01 17.98
C PHE A 799 25.28 -1.87 18.82
N SER A 800 25.18 -1.26 20.00
CA SER A 800 26.32 -1.17 20.93
C SER A 800 26.74 -2.54 21.46
N GLY A 801 25.81 -3.46 21.67
CA GLY A 801 26.08 -4.82 22.13
C GLY A 801 26.78 -5.66 21.06
N LEU A 802 26.27 -5.63 19.83
CA LEU A 802 26.82 -6.36 18.68
C LEU A 802 28.23 -5.84 18.33
N THR A 803 28.43 -4.52 18.28
CA THR A 803 29.75 -3.94 18.00
C THR A 803 30.78 -4.15 19.12
N GLU A 804 30.38 -4.18 20.40
CA GLU A 804 31.26 -4.62 21.50
C GLU A 804 31.62 -6.12 21.37
N ALA A 805 30.67 -6.97 20.98
CA ALA A 805 30.88 -8.40 20.80
C ALA A 805 31.86 -8.70 19.66
N LEU A 806 31.69 -8.05 18.50
CA LEU A 806 32.60 -8.07 17.35
C LEU A 806 33.99 -7.49 17.67
N GLY A 807 34.09 -6.66 18.71
CA GLY A 807 35.35 -6.10 19.19
C GLY A 807 35.87 -4.92 18.36
N PHE A 808 34.97 -4.18 17.70
CA PHE A 808 35.31 -2.96 16.98
C PHE A 808 35.94 -1.92 17.90
N ASP A 809 36.96 -1.23 17.41
CA ASP A 809 37.67 -0.21 18.18
C ASP A 809 37.00 1.17 18.07
N ALA A 810 37.48 2.13 18.87
CA ALA A 810 36.90 3.46 18.92
C ALA A 810 36.97 4.25 17.59
N ALA A 811 37.85 3.87 16.65
CA ALA A 811 37.92 4.48 15.33
C ALA A 811 36.90 3.83 14.37
N ALA A 812 36.77 2.51 14.41
CA ALA A 812 35.71 1.80 13.67
C ALA A 812 34.32 2.28 14.12
N LEU A 813 34.10 2.43 15.43
CA LEU A 813 32.85 3.00 15.97
C LEU A 813 32.64 4.47 15.53
N GLU A 814 33.68 5.30 15.46
CA GLU A 814 33.55 6.69 14.97
C GLU A 814 33.14 6.73 13.49
N THR A 815 33.64 5.79 12.66
CA THR A 815 33.20 5.62 11.27
C THR A 815 31.77 5.10 11.17
N LEU A 816 31.42 4.04 11.91
CA LEU A 816 30.09 3.42 11.86
C LEU A 816 28.97 4.38 12.29
N ASN A 817 29.17 5.14 13.38
CA ASN A 817 28.20 6.17 13.77
C ASN A 817 28.07 7.27 12.69
N GLY A 818 29.13 7.55 11.94
CA GLY A 818 29.08 8.46 10.80
C GLY A 818 28.24 7.92 9.64
N LEU A 819 28.38 6.63 9.31
CA LEU A 819 27.58 5.96 8.29
C LEU A 819 26.10 5.88 8.70
N MET A 820 25.79 5.55 9.96
CA MET A 820 24.40 5.56 10.46
C MET A 820 23.80 6.97 10.51
N ASP A 821 24.57 7.99 10.92
CA ASP A 821 24.15 9.40 10.87
C ASP A 821 23.91 9.85 9.42
N GLU A 822 24.64 9.32 8.44
CA GLU A 822 24.46 9.59 7.00
C GLU A 822 23.20 8.88 6.48
N GLN A 823 22.99 7.60 6.78
CA GLN A 823 21.80 6.84 6.38
C GLN A 823 20.52 7.44 6.97
N GLN A 824 20.50 7.77 8.27
CA GLN A 824 19.34 8.44 8.88
C GLN A 824 19.00 9.77 8.18
N VAL A 825 20.00 10.49 7.64
CA VAL A 825 19.76 11.72 6.87
C VAL A 825 19.20 11.41 5.47
N LEU A 826 19.53 10.27 4.87
CA LEU A 826 18.85 9.78 3.66
C LEU A 826 17.39 9.42 3.96
N ASP A 827 17.11 8.62 5.00
CA ASP A 827 15.75 8.27 5.42
C ASP A 827 14.90 9.51 5.72
N GLU A 828 15.44 10.47 6.47
CA GLU A 828 14.77 11.75 6.77
C GLU A 828 14.53 12.57 5.48
N SER A 829 15.42 12.48 4.49
CA SER A 829 15.29 13.19 3.21
C SER A 829 14.33 12.51 2.25
N ALA A 830 14.27 11.18 2.22
CA ALA A 830 13.31 10.38 1.45
C ALA A 830 11.90 10.51 2.05
N TYR A 831 11.79 10.53 3.38
CA TYR A 831 10.55 10.88 4.07
C TYR A 831 10.11 12.32 3.77
N GLU A 832 11.02 13.29 3.75
CA GLU A 832 10.68 14.66 3.30
C GLU A 832 10.38 14.72 1.79
N LEU A 833 10.93 13.84 0.94
CA LEU A 833 10.59 13.71 -0.48
C LEU A 833 9.17 13.15 -0.67
N ALA A 834 8.84 12.03 -0.04
CA ALA A 834 7.50 11.41 -0.09
C ALA A 834 6.42 12.30 0.56
N ARG A 835 6.82 13.14 1.52
CA ARG A 835 5.96 14.12 2.18
C ARG A 835 5.81 15.41 1.39
N ALA A 836 6.89 15.84 0.74
CA ALA A 836 6.83 16.95 -0.19
C ALA A 836 5.97 16.48 -1.36
N ASP A 837 4.97 17.28 -1.69
CA ASP A 837 4.36 17.17 -3.00
C ASP A 837 5.48 17.58 -3.98
N LEU A 838 6.28 16.63 -4.52
CA LEU A 838 7.27 16.65 -5.63
C LEU A 838 6.62 16.40 -7.02
N ASP A 839 7.09 16.96 -8.16
CA ASP A 839 6.88 16.35 -9.50
C ASP A 839 8.18 15.70 -9.97
N PRO A 840 8.19 14.77 -10.94
CA PRO A 840 9.42 14.06 -11.32
C PRO A 840 10.63 14.98 -11.58
N ALA A 841 10.42 16.15 -12.16
CA ALA A 841 11.48 17.14 -12.37
C ALA A 841 11.92 17.83 -11.06
N GLU A 842 10.99 18.19 -10.17
CA GLU A 842 11.29 18.76 -8.85
C GLU A 842 11.81 17.73 -7.83
N GLN A 843 11.41 16.46 -7.95
CA GLN A 843 11.99 15.30 -7.25
C GLN A 843 13.44 15.11 -7.72
N ALA A 844 13.68 15.07 -9.04
CA ALA A 844 15.03 15.01 -9.60
C ALA A 844 15.88 16.22 -9.16
N GLU A 845 15.36 17.45 -9.18
CA GLU A 845 16.06 18.63 -8.66
C GLU A 845 16.31 18.55 -7.14
N PHE A 846 15.39 18.01 -6.35
CA PHE A 846 15.56 17.81 -4.90
C PHE A 846 16.67 16.79 -4.61
N ILE A 847 16.60 15.62 -5.25
CA ILE A 847 17.57 14.53 -5.13
C ILE A 847 18.96 14.98 -5.59
N ALA A 848 19.05 15.64 -6.77
CA ALA A 848 20.29 16.23 -7.25
C ALA A 848 20.84 17.33 -6.31
N ALA A 849 19.98 18.02 -5.57
CA ALA A 849 20.38 19.01 -4.55
C ALA A 849 20.84 18.39 -3.23
N LEU A 850 20.48 17.13 -2.91
CA LEU A 850 21.09 16.36 -1.83
C LEU A 850 22.58 16.09 -2.14
N GLY A 851 22.91 15.89 -3.43
CA GLY A 851 24.28 15.71 -3.91
C GLY A 851 24.88 14.35 -3.53
N LEU A 852 24.03 13.31 -3.60
CA LEU A 852 24.34 11.92 -3.29
C LEU A 852 25.45 11.36 -4.21
N THR A 853 26.19 10.37 -3.73
CA THR A 853 26.99 9.49 -4.61
C THR A 853 26.07 8.52 -5.36
N PRO A 854 26.53 7.83 -6.42
CA PRO A 854 25.71 6.84 -7.12
C PRO A 854 25.14 5.76 -6.18
N ASP A 855 25.98 5.21 -5.30
CA ASP A 855 25.61 4.20 -4.30
C ASP A 855 24.49 4.75 -3.38
N GLN A 856 24.71 5.91 -2.75
CA GLN A 856 23.72 6.60 -1.90
C GLN A 856 22.43 7.00 -2.64
N LEU A 857 22.49 7.15 -3.97
CA LEU A 857 21.33 7.45 -4.80
C LEU A 857 20.52 6.18 -5.07
N GLY A 858 21.17 5.03 -5.23
CA GLY A 858 20.53 3.72 -5.23
C GLY A 858 19.78 3.47 -3.93
N ASP A 859 20.49 3.50 -2.79
CA ASP A 859 19.92 3.31 -1.44
C ASP A 859 18.72 4.25 -1.19
N PHE A 860 18.83 5.51 -1.62
CA PHE A 860 17.79 6.52 -1.46
C PHE A 860 16.56 6.24 -2.32
N LEU A 861 16.75 5.71 -3.54
CA LEU A 861 15.65 5.37 -4.45
C LEU A 861 14.93 4.09 -4.02
N ASP A 862 15.64 3.06 -3.55
CA ASP A 862 15.07 1.86 -2.90
C ASP A 862 14.18 2.27 -1.72
N PHE A 863 14.77 2.96 -0.74
CA PHE A 863 14.05 3.40 0.46
C PHE A 863 12.87 4.37 0.17
N SER A 864 12.88 5.07 -0.98
CA SER A 864 11.80 5.99 -1.34
C SER A 864 10.51 5.29 -1.81
N ASP A 865 10.52 3.97 -2.05
CA ASP A 865 9.34 3.18 -2.43
C ASP A 865 8.58 3.83 -3.60
N ILE A 866 9.34 4.07 -4.68
CA ILE A 866 8.89 4.71 -5.92
C ILE A 866 8.47 3.61 -6.90
N ASP A 867 7.26 3.70 -7.48
CA ASP A 867 6.80 2.66 -8.40
C ASP A 867 7.70 2.58 -9.65
N GLY A 868 7.86 1.38 -10.22
CA GLY A 868 8.85 1.14 -11.28
C GLY A 868 8.71 2.05 -12.51
N ALA A 869 7.50 2.55 -12.81
CA ALA A 869 7.26 3.47 -13.91
C ALA A 869 7.62 4.92 -13.55
N GLU A 870 7.33 5.36 -12.32
CA GLU A 870 7.83 6.64 -11.77
C GLU A 870 9.36 6.61 -11.64
N LEU A 871 9.93 5.48 -11.21
CA LEU A 871 11.36 5.25 -11.01
C LEU A 871 12.15 5.30 -12.31
N ALA A 872 11.70 4.63 -13.38
CA ALA A 872 12.33 4.73 -14.70
C ALA A 872 12.32 6.17 -15.23
N GLY A 873 11.20 6.89 -15.07
CA GLY A 873 11.11 8.30 -15.44
C GLY A 873 12.05 9.19 -14.61
N LEU A 874 12.13 8.96 -13.31
CA LEU A 874 12.99 9.70 -12.38
C LEU A 874 14.47 9.46 -12.65
N VAL A 875 14.89 8.22 -12.88
CA VAL A 875 16.27 7.86 -13.23
C VAL A 875 16.69 8.52 -14.56
N ALA A 876 15.77 8.63 -15.53
CA ALA A 876 16.01 9.37 -16.77
C ALA A 876 16.15 10.89 -16.54
N ASP A 877 15.28 11.49 -15.71
CA ASP A 877 15.30 12.94 -15.38
C ASP A 877 16.49 13.34 -14.48
N LEU A 878 17.07 12.39 -13.72
CA LEU A 878 18.27 12.59 -12.89
C LEU A 878 19.58 12.74 -13.70
N GLU A 879 19.56 12.49 -15.02
CA GLU A 879 20.74 12.53 -15.92
C GLU A 879 21.96 11.71 -15.41
N VAL A 880 21.73 10.55 -14.77
CA VAL A 880 22.78 9.65 -14.24
C VAL A 880 23.77 9.25 -15.33
N ASP A 881 25.08 9.17 -15.03
CA ASP A 881 26.08 8.73 -16.02
C ASP A 881 25.77 7.28 -16.46
N PRO A 882 25.69 6.97 -17.77
CA PRO A 882 25.49 5.60 -18.27
C PRO A 882 26.55 4.57 -17.87
N GLN A 883 27.63 4.97 -17.19
CA GLN A 883 28.60 4.05 -16.58
C GLN A 883 28.34 3.79 -15.08
N GLU A 884 27.49 4.59 -14.44
CA GLU A 884 27.10 4.48 -13.03
C GLU A 884 25.72 3.80 -12.88
N LEU A 885 24.88 3.89 -13.92
CA LEU A 885 23.58 3.20 -14.04
C LEU A 885 23.58 1.70 -13.63
N PRO A 886 24.55 0.84 -14.05
CA PRO A 886 24.54 -0.57 -13.64
C PRO A 886 24.89 -0.80 -12.17
N GLY A 887 25.45 0.19 -11.46
CA GLY A 887 25.61 0.14 -10.01
C GLY A 887 24.29 0.48 -9.34
N LEU A 888 23.79 1.70 -9.63
CA LEU A 888 22.53 2.22 -9.10
C LEU A 888 21.35 1.26 -9.28
N LEU A 889 21.25 0.54 -10.41
CA LEU A 889 20.17 -0.42 -10.64
C LEU A 889 20.25 -1.70 -9.79
N LYS A 890 21.43 -2.07 -9.26
CA LYS A 890 21.59 -3.20 -8.33
C LYS A 890 21.22 -2.81 -6.91
N ASP A 891 21.54 -1.56 -6.56
CA ASP A 891 21.26 -0.99 -5.25
C ASP A 891 19.73 -0.78 -5.01
N LEU A 892 18.88 -1.01 -6.03
CA LEU A 892 17.42 -1.01 -5.95
C LEU A 892 16.78 -2.34 -5.49
N ASP A 893 17.54 -3.44 -5.38
CA ASP A 893 17.07 -4.79 -4.96
C ASP A 893 15.78 -5.30 -5.64
N LEU A 894 15.55 -4.93 -6.90
CA LEU A 894 14.38 -5.38 -7.68
C LEU A 894 14.56 -6.83 -8.16
N GLU A 895 13.47 -7.60 -8.19
CA GLU A 895 13.46 -8.89 -8.87
C GLU A 895 13.79 -8.69 -10.37
N PRO A 896 14.44 -9.65 -11.05
CA PRO A 896 14.94 -9.43 -12.41
C PRO A 896 13.85 -8.99 -13.41
N GLU A 897 12.63 -9.52 -13.30
CA GLU A 897 11.47 -9.15 -14.12
C GLU A 897 11.08 -7.66 -13.91
N ASP A 898 10.97 -7.19 -12.67
CA ASP A 898 10.70 -5.79 -12.33
C ASP A 898 11.82 -4.86 -12.78
N LEU A 899 13.08 -5.30 -12.65
CA LEU A 899 14.24 -4.58 -13.19
C LEU A 899 14.18 -4.48 -14.73
N GLY A 900 13.67 -5.52 -15.40
CA GLY A 900 13.36 -5.50 -16.82
C GLY A 900 12.32 -4.45 -17.20
N ALA A 901 11.23 -4.35 -16.42
CA ALA A 901 10.21 -3.31 -16.63
C ALA A 901 10.77 -1.89 -16.44
N VAL A 902 11.67 -1.68 -15.47
CA VAL A 902 12.39 -0.40 -15.30
C VAL A 902 13.30 -0.10 -16.49
N LEU A 903 13.99 -1.10 -17.03
CA LEU A 903 14.88 -0.96 -18.20
C LEU A 903 14.14 -0.60 -19.50
N ASP A 904 12.98 -1.21 -19.78
CA ASP A 904 12.12 -0.82 -20.92
C ASP A 904 11.67 0.65 -20.79
N GLY A 905 11.33 1.08 -19.56
CA GLY A 905 10.97 2.46 -19.25
C GLY A 905 12.05 3.52 -19.56
N LEU A 906 13.33 3.14 -19.70
CA LEU A 906 14.43 4.05 -20.02
C LEU A 906 14.59 4.34 -21.54
N ASP A 907 13.89 3.66 -22.45
CA ASP A 907 14.00 3.76 -23.93
C ASP A 907 15.48 3.71 -24.43
N LEU A 908 16.29 2.87 -23.79
CA LEU A 908 17.65 2.57 -24.21
C LEU A 908 17.64 1.60 -25.38
N GLN A 909 18.53 1.79 -26.37
CA GLN A 909 18.56 0.96 -27.58
C GLN A 909 19.98 0.59 -28.02
N GLY A 910 20.23 -0.69 -28.25
CA GLY A 910 21.42 -1.25 -28.85
C GLY A 910 22.65 -1.18 -27.94
N ALA A 911 23.73 -0.53 -28.38
CA ALA A 911 25.02 -0.64 -27.68
C ALA A 911 25.07 -0.01 -26.26
N ALA A 912 24.09 0.83 -25.90
CA ALA A 912 23.96 1.37 -24.54
C ALA A 912 23.22 0.37 -23.62
N GLU A 913 22.11 -0.17 -24.12
CA GLU A 913 21.28 -1.21 -23.51
C GLU A 913 22.09 -2.48 -23.22
N ILE A 914 22.79 -3.02 -24.22
CA ILE A 914 23.70 -4.19 -24.08
C ILE A 914 24.78 -3.92 -23.01
N SER A 915 25.36 -2.72 -22.98
CA SER A 915 26.41 -2.37 -22.01
C SER A 915 25.88 -2.13 -20.60
N LEU A 916 24.58 -1.88 -20.43
CA LEU A 916 23.92 -1.76 -19.14
C LEU A 916 23.64 -3.15 -18.59
N ILE A 917 23.03 -4.03 -19.40
CA ILE A 917 22.70 -5.41 -19.04
C ILE A 917 23.97 -6.23 -18.73
N ASP A 918 25.02 -6.14 -19.55
CA ASP A 918 26.35 -6.74 -19.25
C ASP A 918 26.96 -6.16 -17.95
N GLY A 919 26.67 -4.90 -17.64
CA GLY A 919 27.07 -4.25 -16.39
C GLY A 919 26.32 -4.77 -15.15
N LEU A 920 25.10 -5.28 -15.32
CA LEU A 920 24.35 -5.94 -14.24
C LEU A 920 25.03 -7.25 -13.82
N GLY A 921 25.67 -7.97 -14.75
CA GLY A 921 26.46 -9.16 -14.44
C GLY A 921 25.65 -10.28 -13.80
N LEU A 922 24.38 -10.38 -14.19
CA LEU A 922 23.42 -11.42 -13.84
C LEU A 922 23.90 -12.79 -14.33
N ASP A 923 23.37 -13.87 -13.72
CA ASP A 923 23.54 -15.21 -14.27
C ASP A 923 22.55 -15.49 -15.42
N ALA A 924 22.63 -16.68 -16.01
CA ALA A 924 21.82 -17.02 -17.19
C ALA A 924 20.32 -17.20 -16.89
N ALA A 925 19.92 -17.48 -15.65
CA ALA A 925 18.52 -17.56 -15.26
C ALA A 925 17.96 -16.16 -15.02
N ASP A 926 18.60 -15.37 -14.15
CA ASP A 926 18.22 -13.98 -13.85
C ASP A 926 18.19 -13.11 -15.13
N LEU A 927 19.09 -13.36 -16.09
CA LEU A 927 19.09 -12.70 -17.39
C LEU A 927 17.91 -13.13 -18.28
N GLY A 928 17.41 -14.36 -18.15
CA GLY A 928 16.18 -14.79 -18.82
C GLY A 928 14.98 -14.00 -18.29
N ASP A 929 14.77 -14.05 -16.98
CA ASP A 929 13.67 -13.37 -16.28
C ASP A 929 13.68 -11.85 -16.54
N LEU A 930 14.85 -11.21 -16.56
CA LEU A 930 14.98 -9.79 -16.90
C LEU A 930 14.56 -9.47 -18.33
N LEU A 931 14.93 -10.31 -19.30
CA LEU A 931 14.59 -10.08 -20.71
C LEU A 931 13.11 -10.33 -20.99
N ASP A 932 12.48 -11.21 -20.21
CA ASP A 932 11.03 -11.43 -20.22
C ASP A 932 10.29 -10.21 -19.67
N GLY A 933 10.73 -9.68 -18.52
CA GLY A 933 10.20 -8.46 -17.90
C GLY A 933 10.38 -7.19 -18.76
N MET A 934 11.43 -7.12 -19.59
CA MET A 934 11.57 -6.07 -20.63
C MET A 934 10.58 -6.23 -21.81
N ASN A 935 9.83 -7.34 -21.91
CA ASN A 935 8.91 -7.67 -23.01
C ASN A 935 9.58 -7.55 -24.41
N VAL A 936 10.82 -8.02 -24.57
CA VAL A 936 11.58 -7.88 -25.82
C VAL A 936 11.39 -9.09 -26.73
N GLU A 937 10.72 -8.90 -27.87
CA GLU A 937 10.39 -9.99 -28.81
C GLU A 937 11.24 -10.01 -30.10
N GLY A 938 11.45 -11.21 -30.66
CA GLY A 938 11.83 -11.44 -32.06
C GLY A 938 13.20 -10.88 -32.50
N ASP A 939 13.23 -10.11 -33.60
CA ASP A 939 14.47 -9.54 -34.18
C ASP A 939 15.24 -8.65 -33.18
N ALA A 940 14.54 -8.01 -32.22
CA ALA A 940 15.15 -7.18 -31.20
C ALA A 940 15.90 -8.04 -30.17
N LEU A 941 15.22 -9.05 -29.63
CA LEU A 941 15.79 -10.04 -28.70
C LEU A 941 17.02 -10.74 -29.31
N GLY A 942 16.92 -11.19 -30.57
CA GLY A 942 18.05 -11.79 -31.28
C GLY A 942 19.25 -10.84 -31.45
N THR A 943 19.01 -9.53 -31.63
CA THR A 943 20.08 -8.52 -31.71
C THR A 943 20.73 -8.27 -30.35
N LEU A 944 19.93 -8.30 -29.28
CA LEU A 944 20.40 -8.10 -27.91
C LEU A 944 21.26 -9.29 -27.44
N LEU A 945 20.77 -10.51 -27.65
CA LEU A 945 21.48 -11.76 -27.34
C LEU A 945 22.78 -11.93 -28.16
N GLU A 946 22.82 -11.54 -29.44
CA GLU A 946 24.09 -11.47 -30.21
C GLU A 946 25.07 -10.43 -29.60
N GLY A 947 24.54 -9.39 -28.96
CA GLY A 947 25.31 -8.33 -28.31
C GLY A 947 26.00 -8.73 -27.01
N LEU A 948 25.42 -9.66 -26.25
CA LEU A 948 25.88 -10.09 -24.92
C LEU A 948 27.01 -11.13 -24.95
N ASP A 949 27.47 -11.59 -26.13
CA ASP A 949 28.59 -12.54 -26.35
C ASP A 949 28.46 -13.87 -25.55
N LEU A 950 27.22 -14.28 -25.23
CA LEU A 950 26.88 -15.52 -24.51
C LEU A 950 27.38 -16.78 -25.23
N ASP A 951 27.81 -17.78 -24.46
CA ASP A 951 28.13 -19.10 -24.99
C ASP A 951 26.87 -19.95 -25.27
N ALA A 952 27.02 -21.07 -25.97
CA ALA A 952 25.88 -21.87 -26.43
C ALA A 952 25.10 -22.60 -25.31
N ALA A 953 25.68 -22.75 -24.11
CA ALA A 953 24.98 -23.25 -22.94
C ALA A 953 24.28 -22.08 -22.21
N GLU A 954 24.99 -20.98 -21.98
CA GLU A 954 24.43 -19.76 -21.36
C GLU A 954 23.22 -19.24 -22.14
N LEU A 955 23.30 -19.20 -23.48
CA LEU A 955 22.17 -18.85 -24.36
C LEU A 955 21.00 -19.85 -24.25
N GLY A 956 21.27 -21.13 -24.02
CA GLY A 956 20.24 -22.15 -23.83
C GLY A 956 19.53 -22.00 -22.49
N ASP A 957 20.28 -21.69 -21.43
CA ASP A 957 19.75 -21.44 -20.10
C ASP A 957 18.93 -20.12 -20.07
N VAL A 958 19.40 -19.03 -20.71
CA VAL A 958 18.63 -17.78 -20.87
C VAL A 958 17.30 -18.01 -21.58
N LEU A 959 17.34 -18.63 -22.77
CA LEU A 959 16.11 -18.88 -23.54
C LEU A 959 15.17 -19.90 -22.87
N GLY A 960 15.67 -20.71 -21.95
CA GLY A 960 14.90 -21.67 -21.17
C GLY A 960 14.12 -21.06 -20.00
N ASN A 961 14.43 -19.82 -19.61
CA ASN A 961 13.73 -19.08 -18.55
C ASN A 961 12.86 -17.92 -19.09
N MET A 962 12.72 -17.77 -20.41
CA MET A 962 11.82 -16.78 -21.05
C MET A 962 10.50 -17.44 -21.51
N GLU A 963 9.35 -16.76 -21.43
CA GLU A 963 8.03 -17.25 -21.88
C GLU A 963 7.85 -17.20 -23.42
N LEU A 964 8.80 -17.79 -24.17
CA LEU A 964 8.82 -17.74 -25.64
C LEU A 964 7.85 -18.74 -26.29
N GLN A 965 6.96 -18.26 -27.17
CA GLN A 965 6.12 -19.15 -27.98
C GLN A 965 6.92 -19.78 -29.13
N GLY A 966 6.47 -20.97 -29.59
CA GLY A 966 7.23 -21.78 -30.56
C GLY A 966 7.46 -21.14 -31.95
N ASP A 967 6.75 -20.08 -32.33
CA ASP A 967 7.05 -19.25 -33.50
C ASP A 967 7.95 -18.03 -33.23
N GLU A 968 8.06 -17.58 -31.97
CA GLU A 968 9.01 -16.57 -31.51
C GLU A 968 10.43 -17.16 -31.38
N LEU A 969 10.56 -18.33 -30.75
CA LEU A 969 11.84 -19.06 -30.67
C LEU A 969 12.45 -19.31 -32.06
N GLY A 970 11.61 -19.65 -33.04
CA GLY A 970 12.01 -19.82 -34.44
C GLY A 970 12.52 -18.54 -35.10
N ALA A 971 11.98 -17.38 -34.72
CA ALA A 971 12.44 -16.07 -35.20
C ALA A 971 13.77 -15.66 -34.54
N VAL A 972 13.91 -15.88 -33.23
CA VAL A 972 15.16 -15.62 -32.48
C VAL A 972 16.32 -16.45 -33.07
N VAL A 973 16.10 -17.75 -33.31
CA VAL A 973 17.11 -18.63 -33.92
C VAL A 973 17.46 -18.24 -35.36
N GLU A 974 16.51 -17.74 -36.16
CA GLU A 974 16.79 -17.20 -37.50
C GLU A 974 17.56 -15.86 -37.44
N GLY A 975 17.27 -15.02 -36.44
CA GLY A 975 17.94 -13.75 -36.17
C GLY A 975 19.41 -13.90 -35.75
N LEU A 976 19.69 -14.82 -34.82
CA LEU A 976 21.04 -15.12 -34.30
C LEU A 976 21.99 -15.73 -35.35
N GLY A 977 21.51 -16.07 -36.54
CA GLY A 977 22.36 -16.51 -37.66
C GLY A 977 23.13 -17.82 -37.41
N LEU A 978 22.68 -18.64 -36.45
CA LEU A 978 23.31 -19.89 -36.04
C LEU A 978 23.42 -20.89 -37.20
N ASP A 979 24.44 -21.76 -37.15
CA ASP A 979 24.52 -22.87 -38.11
C ASP A 979 23.56 -24.00 -37.73
N ALA A 980 23.10 -24.78 -38.71
CA ALA A 980 22.05 -25.78 -38.51
C ALA A 980 22.38 -26.82 -37.43
N ALA A 981 23.65 -27.08 -37.09
CA ALA A 981 24.01 -27.99 -36.01
C ALA A 981 24.01 -27.32 -34.64
N ALA A 982 24.13 -26.00 -34.57
CA ALA A 982 23.90 -25.22 -33.36
C ALA A 982 22.40 -25.00 -33.13
N SER A 983 21.62 -24.67 -34.17
CA SER A 983 20.15 -24.62 -34.09
C SER A 983 19.54 -25.96 -33.66
N ASP A 984 19.92 -27.07 -34.31
CA ASP A 984 19.46 -28.43 -33.93
C ASP A 984 19.90 -28.84 -32.51
N ALA A 985 20.87 -28.15 -31.88
CA ALA A 985 21.33 -28.44 -30.51
C ALA A 985 20.62 -27.55 -29.49
N LEU A 986 20.56 -26.24 -29.73
CA LEU A 986 19.83 -25.28 -28.90
C LEU A 986 18.35 -25.66 -28.81
N GLN A 987 17.74 -25.97 -29.96
CA GLN A 987 16.37 -26.45 -30.03
C GLN A 987 16.21 -27.82 -29.34
N ALA A 988 17.23 -28.66 -29.29
CA ALA A 988 17.18 -29.95 -28.59
C ALA A 988 17.49 -29.88 -27.08
N ASP A 989 18.12 -28.80 -26.59
CA ASP A 989 18.31 -28.54 -25.16
C ASP A 989 17.09 -27.80 -24.58
N VAL A 990 16.49 -26.85 -25.33
CA VAL A 990 15.15 -26.29 -25.03
C VAL A 990 14.08 -27.39 -25.11
N GLU A 991 14.03 -28.16 -26.21
CA GLU A 991 13.17 -29.35 -26.30
C GLU A 991 13.59 -30.45 -25.29
N ALA A 992 14.76 -30.43 -24.64
CA ALA A 992 15.06 -31.36 -23.54
C ALA A 992 14.41 -30.92 -22.22
N GLY A 993 14.13 -29.62 -22.05
CA GLY A 993 13.17 -29.11 -21.08
C GLY A 993 11.74 -29.51 -21.46
N GLU A 994 11.30 -29.16 -22.67
CA GLU A 994 9.91 -29.34 -23.12
C GLU A 994 9.50 -30.81 -23.36
N ASP A 995 10.35 -31.68 -23.94
CA ASP A 995 10.04 -33.09 -24.28
C ASP A 995 10.06 -34.03 -23.06
N SER A 996 10.19 -33.44 -21.86
CA SER A 996 9.68 -34.06 -20.64
C SER A 996 8.13 -34.15 -20.62
N ALA A 997 7.44 -33.41 -21.51
CA ALA A 997 5.98 -33.32 -21.62
C ALA A 997 5.30 -34.20 -22.71
N GLU A 998 5.98 -34.68 -23.77
CA GLU A 998 5.30 -35.35 -24.92
C GLU A 998 5.83 -36.76 -25.35
N THR A 999 6.08 -37.69 -24.40
CA THR A 999 6.18 -39.14 -24.75
C THR A 999 5.02 -40.00 -24.23
N GLY A 1000 3.80 -39.60 -24.61
CA GLY A 1000 2.51 -40.18 -24.20
C GLY A 1000 1.86 -41.24 -25.11
N GLY A 1001 2.55 -41.74 -26.15
CA GLY A 1001 2.23 -43.06 -26.73
C GLY A 1001 2.06 -43.18 -28.25
N ASP A 1002 2.75 -44.19 -28.82
CA ASP A 1002 2.10 -45.13 -29.74
C ASP A 1002 2.79 -46.51 -29.70
N GLU A 1003 2.04 -47.57 -29.37
CA GLU A 1003 2.56 -48.94 -29.35
C GLU A 1003 2.43 -49.56 -30.76
N PRO A 1004 3.48 -50.16 -31.35
CA PRO A 1004 3.44 -50.58 -32.75
C PRO A 1004 2.52 -51.79 -32.97
N ALA A 1005 1.28 -51.52 -33.40
CA ALA A 1005 0.30 -52.53 -33.76
C ALA A 1005 0.79 -53.40 -34.93
N ALA A 1006 1.06 -54.68 -34.64
CA ALA A 1006 1.32 -55.68 -35.65
C ALA A 1006 0.00 -56.16 -36.29
N GLU A 1007 -0.15 -56.06 -37.61
CA GLU A 1007 -0.98 -57.02 -38.34
C GLU A 1007 -0.48 -57.33 -39.77
N ASP A 1008 -0.89 -58.49 -40.27
CA ASP A 1008 -0.27 -59.25 -41.35
C ASP A 1008 -1.17 -59.36 -42.60
N THR A 1009 -0.55 -59.52 -43.76
CA THR A 1009 -1.12 -59.85 -45.08
C THR A 1009 -2.13 -58.90 -45.76
N GLY A 1010 -1.93 -58.68 -47.07
CA GLY A 1010 -3.03 -58.39 -47.99
C GLY A 1010 -2.67 -57.52 -49.19
N GLY A 1011 -2.21 -58.12 -50.29
CA GLY A 1011 -1.89 -57.37 -51.52
C GLY A 1011 -3.10 -57.09 -52.42
N GLY A 1012 -2.99 -56.06 -53.27
CA GLY A 1012 -3.98 -55.68 -54.29
C GLY A 1012 -3.46 -54.56 -55.20
#